data_AF-A0AAW8DBB1-F1
#
_entry.id   AF-A0AAW8DBB1-F1
#
_cell.length_a   1.000
_cell.length_b   1.000
_cell.length_c   1.000
_cell.angle_alpha   90.00
_cell.angle_beta   90.00
_cell.angle_gamma   90.00
#
_symmetry.space_group_name_H-M   'P 1'
#
loop_
_entity.id
_entity.type
_entity.pdbx_description
1 polymer ?
#
loop_
_entity_poly.entity_id
_entity_poly.type
_entity_poly.pdbx_seq_one_letter_code
_entity_poly.pdbx_strand_id
1 'polypeptide(L)'
;MAAAALLLATLFNAALLTRPAQAAGPLVVTLTFDDANADQVAAANYLNSKGMFGTFFLPSGYLNATDPNGGPPPYMTTAQALALQSAGNEIAGHTVTHPDLAQMDANEVARQICNDRVNLTTMGFRVTNFAYPFASATPAVEQQVANCGYNSARGLGDLKSKAAPTLTEVAEPLPVPTADLFFTKAPDEVDNTWAVADMQAVVTQAEAGGGWVQLTFHHFDSATDPLTVTTTNFQAYVNWLVTEQTAGRIVVKTVRQVMAAQFPDPANPALDLDKPLVNGPAAPPPITVGNLIQNPSLETAGPVATGLPYCWAIGAYGTNTHTFTSVSPGHTGSVAEQMVISGYVDGDAKLLPTLDLGQCAPSATPGHIYQMSAWYTATAPTQFELYYRTGLGTWNYWTASPNFAAATAWTQATWTSPPVPAGASAISMGLNLLSNGTLITDDYALYDSVAVASVFKSMTPSRLLDTRNSTPVAPGGTVSFQVGGVNGIPANVSAVTFNLTVANPTSFGFVTAYPSGTARPNASNLNYATGQIVPNLVTVPVGSDGKVTLYNQSSGTAQLIADVSGYYVPAATSAPGEFQALAPSRFLDTRNNTPVAPNGTVSFQVGGVSGIPATVSAVTFNLTVANPTSFGFVTAYASGTARPNASNLNYATGQIVPNSVTVPVGADGKVTLYNQSSGTTQLIADVSGYYLAGTATASGTFQPIAPNRFLDTRNSTPVAPNGTVSFQVGGISGIPATVSAVTFNLTVANPTSFGFVTAYASGTARPNTSNLNYATNQIVPNLVTVPVGADGKVTLYSQSSGTAQLIADVSGYFLP
;
A
#
# COMPACT_ATOMS: atom_id res chain seq x y z
N MET A 1 -25.73 31.02 -68.37
CA MET A 1 -26.12 32.44 -68.27
C MET A 1 -25.50 32.98 -67.00
N ALA A 2 -24.38 33.66 -67.13
CA ALA A 2 -23.56 34.20 -66.06
C ALA A 2 -22.94 35.50 -66.57
N ALA A 3 -22.95 36.56 -65.77
CA ALA A 3 -21.92 37.62 -65.72
C ALA A 3 -22.35 38.74 -64.75
N ALA A 4 -21.34 39.37 -64.17
CA ALA A 4 -21.31 40.24 -62.99
C ALA A 4 -21.66 41.73 -63.24
N ALA A 5 -21.92 42.48 -62.15
CA ALA A 5 -21.66 43.92 -61.88
C ALA A 5 -22.54 44.37 -60.70
N LEU A 6 -22.30 45.40 -59.87
CA LEU A 6 -21.18 46.21 -59.40
C LEU A 6 -21.81 47.11 -58.28
N LEU A 7 -21.00 47.58 -57.32
CA LEU A 7 -21.32 48.45 -56.17
C LEU A 7 -22.36 49.58 -56.41
N LEU A 8 -23.08 49.98 -55.34
CA LEU A 8 -23.14 51.38 -54.90
C LEU A 8 -23.54 51.51 -53.42
N ALA A 9 -22.72 52.27 -52.68
CA ALA A 9 -22.89 52.60 -51.27
C ALA A 9 -23.96 53.68 -51.05
N THR A 10 -24.68 53.62 -49.93
CA THR A 10 -25.38 54.78 -49.36
C THR A 10 -25.08 54.89 -47.86
N LEU A 11 -24.56 56.07 -47.49
CA LEU A 11 -24.25 56.50 -46.14
C LEU A 11 -25.53 56.59 -45.30
N PHE A 12 -25.57 55.88 -44.17
CA PHE A 12 -26.43 56.25 -43.04
C PHE A 12 -25.55 56.54 -41.82
N ASN A 13 -25.46 57.83 -41.50
CA ASN A 13 -24.96 58.33 -40.23
C ASN A 13 -25.83 57.77 -39.09
N ALA A 14 -25.34 56.75 -38.38
CA ALA A 14 -25.83 56.46 -37.05
C ALA A 14 -25.16 57.47 -36.10
N ALA A 15 -25.92 58.49 -35.71
CA ALA A 15 -25.56 59.32 -34.57
C ALA A 15 -25.35 58.41 -33.36
N LEU A 16 -24.09 58.27 -32.93
CA LEU A 16 -23.74 57.71 -31.63
C LEU A 16 -24.38 58.60 -30.58
N LEU A 17 -25.51 58.17 -30.04
CA LEU A 17 -26.01 58.61 -28.74
C LEU A 17 -24.92 58.23 -27.72
N THR A 18 -24.02 59.16 -27.45
CA THR A 18 -23.10 59.06 -26.32
C THR A 18 -23.96 59.01 -25.07
N ARG A 19 -24.03 57.83 -24.45
CA ARG A 19 -24.53 57.71 -23.07
C ARG A 19 -23.67 58.65 -22.21
N PRO A 20 -24.27 59.43 -21.30
CA PRO A 20 -23.47 60.21 -20.36
C PRO A 20 -22.54 59.25 -19.63
N ALA A 21 -21.25 59.60 -19.54
CA ALA A 21 -20.28 58.87 -18.74
C ALA A 21 -20.83 58.79 -17.32
N GLN A 22 -21.28 57.60 -16.93
CA GLN A 22 -21.68 57.33 -15.56
C GLN A 22 -20.43 57.58 -14.71
N ALA A 23 -20.52 58.51 -13.75
CA ALA A 23 -19.42 58.78 -12.84
C ALA A 23 -18.92 57.43 -12.30
N ALA A 24 -17.62 57.16 -12.47
CA ALA A 24 -17.03 55.92 -11.99
C ALA A 24 -17.40 55.75 -10.51
N GLY A 25 -17.99 54.61 -10.16
CA GLY A 25 -18.29 54.31 -8.76
C GLY A 25 -16.99 54.33 -7.92
N PRO A 26 -17.09 54.40 -6.58
CA PRO A 26 -15.91 54.34 -5.73
C PRO A 26 -15.09 53.09 -6.05
N LEU A 27 -13.76 53.22 -6.07
CA LEU A 27 -12.84 52.13 -6.32
C LEU A 27 -13.08 51.01 -5.30
N VAL A 28 -13.16 49.77 -5.76
CA VAL A 28 -13.31 48.62 -4.88
C VAL A 28 -11.93 48.09 -4.51
N VAL A 29 -11.67 47.94 -3.20
CA VAL A 29 -10.45 47.33 -2.67
C VAL A 29 -10.82 46.02 -1.98
N THR A 30 -10.10 44.96 -2.29
CA THR A 30 -10.21 43.66 -1.61
C THR A 30 -8.86 43.30 -1.01
N LEU A 31 -8.88 42.83 0.23
CA LEU A 31 -7.71 42.25 0.88
C LEU A 31 -7.89 40.73 0.89
N THR A 32 -6.95 40.02 0.27
CA THR A 32 -6.95 38.56 0.16
C THR A 32 -5.79 37.96 0.94
N PHE A 33 -6.03 36.79 1.52
CA PHE A 33 -5.08 36.07 2.36
C PHE A 33 -5.02 34.63 1.88
N ASP A 34 -3.84 34.15 1.51
CA ASP A 34 -3.66 32.86 0.85
C ASP A 34 -2.99 31.84 1.80
N ASP A 35 -2.94 30.56 1.45
CA ASP A 35 -2.22 29.48 2.18
C ASP A 35 -2.68 29.09 3.59
N ALA A 36 -3.73 29.71 4.13
CA ALA A 36 -4.26 29.37 5.46
C ALA A 36 -3.26 29.53 6.62
N ASN A 37 -2.23 30.39 6.49
CA ASN A 37 -1.23 30.56 7.53
C ASN A 37 -1.84 31.03 8.86
N ALA A 38 -1.41 30.43 9.97
CA ALA A 38 -2.01 30.68 11.29
C ALA A 38 -1.83 32.13 11.77
N ASP A 39 -0.75 32.81 11.35
CA ASP A 39 -0.45 34.20 11.72
C ASP A 39 -1.46 35.23 11.16
N GLN A 40 -2.18 34.88 10.10
CA GLN A 40 -3.17 35.75 9.47
C GLN A 40 -4.41 35.97 10.35
N VAL A 41 -4.68 35.08 11.31
CA VAL A 41 -5.84 35.21 12.22
C VAL A 41 -5.78 36.54 13.00
N ALA A 42 -4.59 36.96 13.43
CA ALA A 42 -4.42 38.24 14.14
C ALA A 42 -4.66 39.44 13.21
N ALA A 43 -4.16 39.39 11.98
CA ALA A 43 -4.40 40.40 10.95
C ALA A 43 -5.89 40.53 10.60
N ALA A 44 -6.57 39.40 10.44
CA ALA A 44 -8.00 39.31 10.19
C ALA A 44 -8.82 39.95 11.32
N ASN A 45 -8.49 39.64 12.57
CA ASN A 45 -9.16 40.22 13.74
C ASN A 45 -8.98 41.74 13.81
N TYR A 46 -7.80 42.25 13.45
CA TYR A 46 -7.57 43.68 13.37
C TYR A 46 -8.42 44.33 12.27
N LEU A 47 -8.48 43.72 11.08
CA LEU A 47 -9.32 44.19 9.98
C LEU A 47 -10.80 44.23 10.38
N ASN A 48 -11.30 43.16 11.00
CA ASN A 48 -12.67 43.05 11.54
C ASN A 48 -12.97 44.17 12.55
N SER A 49 -12.01 44.52 13.41
CA SER A 49 -12.17 45.59 14.41
C SER A 49 -12.41 46.98 13.78
N LYS A 50 -12.09 47.14 12.49
CA LYS A 50 -12.32 48.36 11.71
C LYS A 50 -13.57 48.28 10.83
N GLY A 51 -14.38 47.23 10.96
CA GLY A 51 -15.58 47.01 10.16
C GLY A 51 -15.29 46.65 8.70
N MET A 52 -14.10 46.13 8.42
CA MET A 52 -13.69 45.63 7.11
C MET A 52 -13.47 44.12 7.16
N PHE A 53 -13.62 43.44 6.03
CA PHE A 53 -13.54 41.98 5.94
C PHE A 53 -12.68 41.57 4.75
N GLY A 54 -11.92 40.49 4.92
CA GLY A 54 -11.03 39.91 3.92
C GLY A 54 -11.58 38.64 3.27
N THR A 55 -10.89 38.18 2.24
CA THR A 55 -11.13 36.89 1.58
C THR A 55 -9.95 35.97 1.82
N PHE A 56 -10.21 34.80 2.40
CA PHE A 56 -9.18 33.83 2.76
C PHE A 56 -9.26 32.63 1.81
N PHE A 57 -8.25 32.46 0.97
CA PHE A 57 -8.11 31.34 0.05
C PHE A 57 -7.34 30.23 0.76
N LEU A 58 -8.05 29.17 1.14
CA LEU A 58 -7.52 28.14 2.05
C LEU A 58 -7.33 26.83 1.30
N PRO A 59 -6.12 26.24 1.32
CA PRO A 59 -5.98 24.86 0.91
C PRO A 59 -6.63 23.93 1.94
N SER A 60 -7.64 23.15 1.56
CA SER A 60 -8.39 22.31 2.53
C SER A 60 -7.51 21.30 3.27
N GLY A 61 -6.45 20.81 2.63
CA GLY A 61 -5.50 19.87 3.23
C GLY A 61 -4.57 20.52 4.26
N TYR A 62 -4.45 21.84 4.31
CA TYR A 62 -3.59 22.53 5.28
C TYR A 62 -4.30 22.76 6.62
N LEU A 63 -5.64 22.83 6.62
CA LEU A 63 -6.41 23.06 7.82
C LEU A 63 -6.18 21.96 8.88
N ASN A 64 -5.89 22.41 10.10
CA ASN A 64 -5.56 21.55 11.25
C ASN A 64 -4.26 20.74 11.11
N ALA A 65 -3.42 21.01 10.11
CA ALA A 65 -2.11 20.38 10.04
C ALA A 65 -1.27 20.79 11.26
N THR A 66 -0.52 19.83 11.79
CA THR A 66 0.36 20.01 12.96
C THR A 66 1.79 20.19 12.50
N ASP A 67 2.58 20.95 13.26
CA ASP A 67 4.02 21.02 13.02
C ASP A 67 4.65 19.64 13.29
N PRO A 68 5.31 19.01 12.31
CA PRO A 68 5.96 17.71 12.49
C PRO A 68 7.07 17.72 13.55
N ASN A 69 7.61 18.88 13.90
CA ASN A 69 8.64 19.06 14.94
C ASN A 69 8.04 19.47 16.31
N GLY A 70 6.72 19.48 16.44
CA GLY A 70 6.03 19.82 17.69
C GLY A 70 6.00 21.31 18.02
N GLY A 71 6.29 22.18 17.06
CA GLY A 71 6.09 23.63 17.16
C GLY A 71 4.61 24.05 17.08
N PRO A 72 4.33 25.36 17.11
CA PRO A 72 2.97 25.87 16.94
C PRO A 72 2.40 25.44 15.58
N PRO A 73 1.07 25.19 15.47
CA PRO A 73 0.47 24.82 14.19
C PRO A 73 0.79 25.86 13.10
N PRO A 74 1.35 25.43 11.96
CA PRO A 74 1.75 26.36 10.89
C PRO A 74 0.53 27.01 10.21
N TYR A 75 -0.60 26.30 10.18
CA TYR A 75 -1.83 26.70 9.50
C TYR A 75 -3.01 26.84 10.46
N MET A 76 -4.04 27.54 10.01
CA MET A 76 -5.29 27.70 10.74
C MET A 76 -5.95 26.36 11.04
N THR A 77 -6.58 26.28 12.20
CA THR A 77 -7.57 25.24 12.48
C THR A 77 -8.89 25.56 11.78
N THR A 78 -9.70 24.54 11.50
CA THR A 78 -11.06 24.72 10.97
C THR A 78 -11.90 25.63 11.88
N ALA A 79 -11.71 25.54 13.20
CA ALA A 79 -12.41 26.39 14.17
C ALA A 79 -12.03 27.88 14.03
N GLN A 80 -10.74 28.18 13.82
CA GLN A 80 -10.30 29.56 13.56
C GLN A 80 -10.89 30.10 12.26
N ALA A 81 -10.84 29.32 11.17
CA ALA A 81 -11.44 29.72 9.90
C ALA A 81 -12.97 29.91 9.99
N LEU A 82 -13.68 29.08 10.75
CA LEU A 82 -15.13 29.25 10.99
C LEU A 82 -15.44 30.52 11.80
N ALA A 83 -14.57 30.88 12.75
CA ALA A 83 -14.69 32.14 13.47
C ALA A 83 -14.49 33.34 12.54
N LEU A 84 -13.53 33.28 11.60
CA LEU A 84 -13.35 34.33 10.59
C LEU A 84 -14.58 34.47 9.68
N GLN A 85 -15.14 33.34 9.20
CA GLN A 85 -16.37 33.35 8.41
C GLN A 85 -17.54 33.95 9.19
N SER A 86 -17.70 33.56 10.45
CA SER A 86 -18.77 34.05 11.33
C SER A 86 -18.64 35.54 11.64
N ALA A 87 -17.41 36.06 11.64
CA ALA A 87 -17.14 37.48 11.78
C ALA A 87 -17.48 38.30 10.51
N GLY A 88 -17.70 37.66 9.36
CA GLY A 88 -18.05 38.32 8.10
C GLY A 88 -17.00 38.18 6.99
N ASN A 89 -15.87 37.51 7.26
CA ASN A 89 -14.86 37.23 6.24
C ASN A 89 -15.34 36.16 5.26
N GLU A 90 -14.78 36.18 4.06
CA GLU A 90 -14.98 35.12 3.08
C GLU A 90 -13.93 34.02 3.25
N ILE A 91 -14.37 32.76 3.13
CA ILE A 91 -13.51 31.59 2.93
C ILE A 91 -13.72 31.09 1.50
N ALA A 92 -12.62 30.90 0.78
CA ALA A 92 -12.56 30.59 -0.64
C ALA A 92 -11.57 29.42 -0.89
N GLY A 93 -11.65 28.81 -2.07
CA GLY A 93 -10.89 27.60 -2.40
C GLY A 93 -9.49 27.90 -2.93
N HIS A 94 -8.54 27.03 -2.63
CA HIS A 94 -7.13 27.19 -3.02
C HIS A 94 -6.43 25.86 -3.29
N THR A 95 -7.19 24.85 -3.74
CA THR A 95 -6.79 23.44 -3.96
C THR A 95 -6.60 22.63 -2.68
N VAL A 96 -6.48 21.31 -2.77
CA VAL A 96 -6.31 20.48 -1.56
C VAL A 96 -4.90 20.64 -0.98
N THR A 97 -3.87 20.62 -1.82
CA THR A 97 -2.46 20.54 -1.39
C THR A 97 -1.55 21.61 -1.99
N HIS A 98 -2.12 22.71 -2.51
CA HIS A 98 -1.40 23.83 -3.10
C HIS A 98 -0.37 23.47 -4.22
N PRO A 99 -0.70 22.60 -5.20
CA PRO A 99 0.22 22.30 -6.30
C PRO A 99 0.13 23.33 -7.44
N ASP A 100 1.17 23.40 -8.29
CA ASP A 100 1.11 24.13 -9.56
C ASP A 100 0.24 23.39 -10.57
N LEU A 101 -1.00 23.86 -10.73
CA LEU A 101 -2.01 23.22 -11.57
C LEU A 101 -1.66 23.19 -13.06
N ALA A 102 -0.81 24.09 -13.54
CA ALA A 102 -0.42 24.13 -14.96
C ALA A 102 0.54 22.98 -15.33
N GLN A 103 1.18 22.36 -14.34
CA GLN A 103 2.17 21.28 -14.53
C GLN A 103 1.62 19.88 -14.23
N MET A 104 0.31 19.75 -14.06
CA MET A 104 -0.34 18.51 -13.62
C MET A 104 -1.24 17.87 -14.67
N ASP A 105 -1.46 16.57 -14.53
CA ASP A 105 -2.47 15.83 -15.30
C ASP A 105 -3.89 16.32 -15.01
N ALA A 106 -4.73 16.37 -16.05
CA ALA A 106 -6.08 16.94 -15.97
C ALA A 106 -6.99 16.31 -14.89
N ASN A 107 -6.86 14.99 -14.63
CA ASN A 107 -7.63 14.32 -13.59
C ASN A 107 -7.17 14.70 -12.17
N GLU A 108 -5.88 14.97 -11.99
CA GLU A 108 -5.36 15.45 -10.71
C GLU A 108 -5.73 16.92 -10.51
N VAL A 109 -5.64 17.76 -11.55
CA VAL A 109 -6.17 19.14 -11.54
C VAL A 109 -7.64 19.15 -11.08
N ALA A 110 -8.47 18.30 -11.69
CA ALA A 110 -9.88 18.20 -11.32
C ALA A 110 -10.08 17.76 -9.86
N ARG A 111 -9.30 16.79 -9.36
CA ARG A 111 -9.37 16.37 -7.95
C ARG A 111 -8.94 17.48 -7.00
N GLN A 112 -7.84 18.17 -7.30
CA GLN A 112 -7.32 19.27 -6.49
C GLN A 112 -8.33 20.40 -6.36
N ILE A 113 -8.98 20.80 -7.45
CA ILE A 113 -9.91 21.94 -7.45
C ILE A 113 -11.28 21.54 -6.87
N CYS A 114 -11.86 20.45 -7.36
CA CYS A 114 -13.22 20.05 -6.99
C CYS A 114 -13.30 19.52 -5.56
N ASN A 115 -12.36 18.64 -5.16
CA ASN A 115 -12.39 18.08 -3.81
C ASN A 115 -12.08 19.14 -2.76
N ASP A 116 -11.29 20.16 -3.08
CA ASP A 116 -11.07 21.29 -2.18
C ASP A 116 -12.37 22.01 -1.82
N ARG A 117 -13.19 22.34 -2.83
CA ARG A 117 -14.50 22.94 -2.63
C ARG A 117 -15.41 22.03 -1.79
N VAL A 118 -15.42 20.73 -2.09
CA VAL A 118 -16.20 19.73 -1.34
C VAL A 118 -15.74 19.66 0.11
N ASN A 119 -14.43 19.58 0.35
CA ASN A 119 -13.84 19.50 1.69
C ASN A 119 -14.20 20.73 2.51
N LEU A 120 -13.92 21.93 2.00
CA LEU A 120 -14.22 23.17 2.71
C LEU A 120 -15.74 23.32 2.96
N THR A 121 -16.58 22.98 1.99
CA THR A 121 -18.04 23.05 2.18
C THR A 121 -18.51 22.06 3.23
N THR A 122 -17.93 20.85 3.26
CA THR A 122 -18.21 19.83 4.28
C THR A 122 -17.77 20.28 5.68
N MET A 123 -16.72 21.08 5.77
CA MET A 123 -16.28 21.73 7.02
C MET A 123 -17.19 22.89 7.47
N GLY A 124 -18.22 23.24 6.70
CA GLY A 124 -19.19 24.29 7.03
C GLY A 124 -18.89 25.66 6.40
N PHE A 125 -17.94 25.74 5.48
CA PHE A 125 -17.65 26.98 4.76
C PHE A 125 -18.57 27.19 3.56
N ARG A 126 -18.84 28.44 3.21
CA ARG A 126 -19.55 28.79 1.97
C ARG A 126 -18.55 29.12 0.87
N VAL A 127 -18.09 28.13 0.11
CA VAL A 127 -17.01 28.34 -0.86
C VAL A 127 -17.53 28.64 -2.26
N THR A 128 -17.28 29.87 -2.73
CA THR A 128 -17.80 30.38 -4.01
C THR A 128 -16.72 30.83 -4.98
N ASN A 129 -15.53 31.21 -4.52
CA ASN A 129 -14.47 31.77 -5.36
C ASN A 129 -13.15 31.01 -5.14
N PHE A 130 -12.21 31.18 -6.06
CA PHE A 130 -10.96 30.43 -6.12
C PHE A 130 -9.74 31.33 -6.32
N ALA A 131 -8.57 30.85 -5.92
CA ALA A 131 -7.28 31.43 -6.24
C ALA A 131 -6.34 30.35 -6.77
N TYR A 132 -5.59 30.63 -7.82
CA TYR A 132 -4.59 29.70 -8.33
C TYR A 132 -3.34 29.74 -7.47
N PRO A 133 -2.86 28.60 -6.94
CA PRO A 133 -1.49 28.50 -6.42
C PRO A 133 -0.50 29.05 -7.44
N PHE A 134 0.45 29.87 -6.98
CA PHE A 134 1.49 30.52 -7.81
C PHE A 134 0.96 31.39 -8.96
N ALA A 135 -0.34 31.73 -8.96
CA ALA A 135 -1.03 32.35 -10.10
C ALA A 135 -0.86 31.59 -11.44
N SER A 136 -0.54 30.30 -11.37
CA SER A 136 -0.22 29.48 -12.53
C SER A 136 -1.46 28.74 -13.04
N ALA A 137 -1.90 29.07 -14.25
CA ALA A 137 -3.06 28.47 -14.88
C ALA A 137 -2.91 28.36 -16.40
N THR A 138 -3.68 27.46 -16.98
CA THR A 138 -3.93 27.39 -18.42
C THR A 138 -5.42 27.54 -18.68
N PRO A 139 -5.88 27.83 -19.91
CA PRO A 139 -7.31 27.92 -20.22
C PRO A 139 -8.10 26.64 -19.86
N ALA A 140 -7.45 25.47 -19.89
CA ALA A 140 -8.06 24.21 -19.46
C ALA A 140 -8.25 24.15 -17.93
N VAL A 141 -7.28 24.66 -17.17
CA VAL A 141 -7.37 24.77 -15.70
C VAL A 141 -8.46 25.78 -15.32
N GLU A 142 -8.52 26.94 -15.98
CA GLU A 142 -9.57 27.94 -15.78
C GLU A 142 -10.97 27.36 -16.02
N GLN A 143 -11.14 26.64 -17.13
CA GLN A 143 -12.39 25.94 -17.42
C GLN A 143 -12.71 24.88 -16.36
N GLN A 144 -11.70 24.20 -15.83
CA GLN A 144 -11.91 23.21 -14.77
C GLN A 144 -12.36 23.85 -13.45
N VAL A 145 -11.87 25.05 -13.11
CA VAL A 145 -12.38 25.82 -11.96
C VAL A 145 -13.85 26.18 -12.14
N ALA A 146 -14.24 26.61 -13.33
CA ALA A 146 -15.65 26.83 -13.67
C ALA A 146 -16.49 25.54 -13.52
N ASN A 147 -15.99 24.42 -14.03
CA ASN A 147 -16.66 23.12 -13.98
C ASN A 147 -16.82 22.59 -12.54
N CYS A 148 -15.89 22.90 -11.63
CA CYS A 148 -16.00 22.56 -10.21
C CYS A 148 -16.99 23.45 -9.43
N GLY A 149 -17.61 24.42 -10.10
CA GLY A 149 -18.70 25.22 -9.56
C GLY A 149 -18.25 26.47 -8.79
N TYR A 150 -17.05 26.97 -9.05
CA TYR A 150 -16.65 28.31 -8.59
C TYR A 150 -17.26 29.42 -9.47
N ASN A 151 -17.32 30.64 -8.94
CA ASN A 151 -17.86 31.83 -9.60
C ASN A 151 -16.78 32.72 -10.20
N SER A 152 -15.61 32.75 -9.57
CA SER A 152 -14.44 33.42 -10.10
C SER A 152 -13.16 32.73 -9.66
N ALA A 153 -12.06 33.06 -10.33
CA ALA A 153 -10.73 32.64 -9.94
C ALA A 153 -9.72 33.77 -10.15
N ARG A 154 -8.86 34.00 -9.15
CA ARG A 154 -7.91 35.12 -9.12
C ARG A 154 -6.51 34.70 -9.56
N GLY A 155 -5.93 35.44 -10.51
CA GLY A 155 -4.49 35.43 -10.84
C GLY A 155 -3.68 36.39 -9.95
N LEU A 156 -2.43 36.70 -10.31
CA LEU A 156 -1.56 37.70 -9.67
C LEU A 156 -0.54 38.25 -10.67
N GLY A 157 -0.08 39.49 -10.46
CA GLY A 157 1.00 40.10 -11.25
C GLY A 157 0.57 40.76 -12.56
N ASP A 158 -0.74 40.90 -12.80
CA ASP A 158 -1.32 41.45 -14.04
C ASP A 158 -1.57 42.96 -13.98
N LEU A 159 -1.56 43.53 -12.77
CA LEU A 159 -1.75 44.97 -12.53
C LEU A 159 -0.45 45.62 -12.06
N LYS A 160 -0.31 46.89 -12.41
CA LYS A 160 0.83 47.73 -12.03
C LYS A 160 0.99 47.75 -10.52
N SER A 161 2.18 47.33 -10.09
CA SER A 161 2.57 47.23 -8.68
C SER A 161 4.03 47.67 -8.51
N LYS A 162 4.56 47.55 -7.29
CA LYS A 162 5.99 47.73 -7.02
C LYS A 162 6.85 46.72 -7.78
N ALA A 163 6.42 45.46 -7.82
CA ALA A 163 7.15 44.37 -8.48
C ALA A 163 6.96 44.39 -10.01
N ALA A 164 5.85 44.94 -10.49
CA ALA A 164 5.53 45.08 -11.91
C ALA A 164 5.31 46.55 -12.34
N PRO A 165 6.33 47.42 -12.26
CA PRO A 165 6.17 48.87 -12.47
C PRO A 165 5.94 49.26 -13.94
N THR A 166 6.21 48.36 -14.88
CA THR A 166 6.08 48.57 -16.33
C THR A 166 4.67 48.35 -16.86
N LEU A 167 3.80 47.69 -16.08
CA LEU A 167 2.41 47.48 -16.46
C LEU A 167 1.64 48.81 -16.42
N THR A 168 0.61 48.92 -17.26
CA THR A 168 -0.18 50.15 -17.41
C THR A 168 -1.56 50.05 -16.76
N GLU A 169 -2.11 48.84 -16.65
CA GLU A 169 -3.38 48.60 -15.98
C GLU A 169 -3.21 48.70 -14.47
N VAL A 170 -4.10 49.43 -13.79
CA VAL A 170 -4.01 49.71 -12.34
C VAL A 170 -5.16 49.09 -11.55
N ALA A 171 -6.20 48.62 -12.21
CA ALA A 171 -7.37 47.97 -11.62
C ALA A 171 -8.01 47.02 -12.63
N GLU A 172 -8.61 45.94 -12.12
CA GLU A 172 -9.54 45.09 -12.85
C GLU A 172 -10.82 45.89 -13.15
N PRO A 173 -11.30 45.93 -14.41
CA PRO A 173 -12.55 46.59 -14.74
C PRO A 173 -13.75 46.06 -13.95
N LEU A 174 -14.64 46.96 -13.53
CA LEU A 174 -15.96 46.58 -13.00
C LEU A 174 -17.08 47.08 -13.92
N PRO A 175 -18.04 46.22 -14.31
CA PRO A 175 -18.10 44.77 -14.04
C PRO A 175 -16.96 43.98 -14.71
N VAL A 176 -16.50 42.90 -14.06
CA VAL A 176 -15.46 42.00 -14.58
C VAL A 176 -15.93 41.39 -15.90
N PRO A 177 -15.16 41.46 -16.99
CA PRO A 177 -15.54 40.81 -18.24
C PRO A 177 -15.78 39.31 -18.05
N THR A 178 -16.81 38.75 -18.70
CA THR A 178 -17.14 37.32 -18.56
C THR A 178 -16.00 36.39 -18.98
N ALA A 179 -15.12 36.84 -19.89
CA ALA A 179 -13.95 36.10 -20.31
C ALA A 179 -12.86 36.03 -19.21
N ASP A 180 -12.86 36.98 -18.29
CA ASP A 180 -11.81 37.17 -17.28
C ASP A 180 -12.26 36.67 -15.89
N LEU A 181 -13.51 36.18 -15.75
CA LEU A 181 -14.06 35.72 -14.46
C LEU A 181 -13.20 34.64 -13.80
N PHE A 182 -12.60 33.76 -14.59
CA PHE A 182 -11.73 32.68 -14.09
C PHE A 182 -10.24 33.02 -14.20
N PHE A 183 -9.89 34.27 -14.45
CA PHE A 183 -8.54 34.80 -14.31
C PHE A 183 -8.61 36.31 -14.05
N THR A 184 -9.17 36.69 -12.90
CA THR A 184 -9.32 38.11 -12.56
C THR A 184 -7.96 38.71 -12.26
N LYS A 185 -7.67 39.90 -12.78
CA LYS A 185 -6.38 40.56 -12.61
C LYS A 185 -6.19 41.04 -11.19
N ALA A 186 -4.95 40.96 -10.73
CA ALA A 186 -4.52 41.47 -9.45
C ALA A 186 -3.09 42.03 -9.55
N PRO A 187 -2.69 42.96 -8.67
CA PRO A 187 -1.29 43.32 -8.50
C PRO A 187 -0.47 42.11 -8.05
N ASP A 188 0.84 42.29 -8.08
CA ASP A 188 1.77 41.38 -7.42
C ASP A 188 1.54 41.32 -5.90
N GLU A 189 2.01 40.26 -5.28
CA GLU A 189 1.83 39.97 -3.86
C GLU A 189 2.66 40.88 -2.95
N VAL A 190 2.19 41.09 -1.71
CA VAL A 190 2.91 41.93 -0.74
C VAL A 190 3.99 41.10 -0.06
N ASP A 191 5.25 41.53 -0.22
CA ASP A 191 6.42 40.90 0.39
C ASP A 191 7.11 41.80 1.45
N ASN A 192 8.16 41.27 2.07
CA ASN A 192 8.90 41.92 3.16
C ASN A 192 9.63 43.21 2.79
N THR A 193 9.72 43.53 1.49
CA THR A 193 10.30 44.78 1.01
C THR A 193 9.27 45.90 0.93
N TRP A 194 7.96 45.61 0.95
CA TRP A 194 6.89 46.59 0.76
C TRP A 194 6.70 47.51 1.98
N ALA A 195 6.73 48.82 1.71
CA ALA A 195 6.36 49.84 2.67
C ALA A 195 4.85 50.14 2.61
N VAL A 196 4.33 50.82 3.64
CA VAL A 196 2.93 51.28 3.64
C VAL A 196 2.61 52.14 2.41
N ALA A 197 3.55 52.98 1.99
CA ALA A 197 3.41 53.83 0.80
C ALA A 197 3.27 53.01 -0.50
N ASP A 198 3.90 51.83 -0.59
CA ASP A 198 3.80 50.96 -1.76
C ASP A 198 2.37 50.39 -1.87
N MET A 199 1.81 49.91 -0.76
CA MET A 199 0.41 49.42 -0.71
C MET A 199 -0.60 50.55 -0.98
N GLN A 200 -0.34 51.77 -0.49
CA GLN A 200 -1.15 52.95 -0.78
C GLN A 200 -1.09 53.34 -2.27
N ALA A 201 0.08 53.21 -2.89
CA ALA A 201 0.30 53.55 -4.29
C ALA A 201 -0.56 52.69 -5.23
N VAL A 202 -0.77 51.40 -4.91
CA VAL A 202 -1.64 50.52 -5.71
C VAL A 202 -3.08 51.06 -5.74
N VAL A 203 -3.60 51.50 -4.60
CA VAL A 203 -4.98 52.02 -4.49
C VAL A 203 -5.08 53.41 -5.14
N THR A 204 -4.22 54.35 -4.74
CA THR A 204 -4.29 55.76 -5.20
C THR A 204 -4.10 55.92 -6.71
N GLN A 205 -3.36 55.02 -7.36
CA GLN A 205 -3.22 55.02 -8.82
C GLN A 205 -4.52 54.64 -9.54
N ALA A 206 -5.40 53.87 -8.91
CA ALA A 206 -6.66 53.40 -9.48
C ALA A 206 -7.87 54.29 -9.14
N GLU A 207 -7.78 55.16 -8.12
CA GLU A 207 -8.91 55.96 -7.62
C GLU A 207 -9.61 56.80 -8.69
N ALA A 208 -8.83 57.41 -9.60
CA ALA A 208 -9.39 58.28 -10.64
C ALA A 208 -10.19 57.50 -11.71
N GLY A 209 -9.85 56.22 -11.95
CA GLY A 209 -10.49 55.37 -12.94
C GLY A 209 -11.58 54.46 -12.38
N GLY A 210 -11.58 54.21 -11.07
CA GLY A 210 -12.42 53.20 -10.43
C GLY A 210 -11.97 51.78 -10.75
N GLY A 211 -12.88 50.80 -10.65
CA GLY A 211 -12.59 49.38 -10.88
C GLY A 211 -12.35 48.61 -9.58
N TRP A 212 -11.53 47.57 -9.65
CA TRP A 212 -11.27 46.65 -8.56
C TRP A 212 -9.78 46.33 -8.39
N VAL A 213 -9.27 46.46 -7.17
CA VAL A 213 -7.90 46.13 -6.79
C VAL A 213 -7.93 45.08 -5.68
N GLN A 214 -7.14 44.01 -5.84
CA GLN A 214 -7.06 42.88 -4.93
C GLN A 214 -5.64 42.74 -4.36
N LEU A 215 -5.37 43.16 -3.12
CA LEU A 215 -4.04 42.99 -2.51
C LEU A 215 -3.95 41.65 -1.76
N THR A 216 -2.88 40.90 -2.02
CA THR A 216 -2.65 39.55 -1.48
C THR A 216 -1.57 39.54 -0.39
N PHE A 217 -1.85 38.84 0.71
CA PHE A 217 -0.95 38.65 1.85
C PHE A 217 -0.81 37.16 2.19
N HIS A 218 0.41 36.72 2.53
CA HIS A 218 0.69 35.33 2.91
C HIS A 218 1.07 35.19 4.38
N HIS A 219 2.06 35.94 4.87
CA HIS A 219 2.57 35.83 6.23
C HIS A 219 2.62 37.16 6.98
N PHE A 220 2.58 37.11 8.31
CA PHE A 220 2.74 38.27 9.19
C PHE A 220 3.90 38.09 10.17
N ASP A 221 4.88 38.99 10.09
CA ASP A 221 6.11 38.97 10.92
C ASP A 221 6.87 37.63 10.89
N SER A 222 6.84 36.91 9.76
CA SER A 222 7.61 35.66 9.59
C SER A 222 9.11 35.95 9.53
N ALA A 223 9.90 35.13 10.23
CA ALA A 223 11.36 35.25 10.22
C ALA A 223 12.01 34.56 9.01
N THR A 224 11.29 33.65 8.36
CA THR A 224 11.85 32.74 7.35
C THR A 224 11.21 32.89 5.98
N ASP A 225 9.97 33.39 5.92
CA ASP A 225 9.24 33.54 4.67
C ASP A 225 9.38 34.98 4.12
N PRO A 226 9.84 35.17 2.87
CA PRO A 226 9.96 36.50 2.27
C PRO A 226 8.61 37.14 1.93
N LEU A 227 7.53 36.37 1.73
CA LEU A 227 6.16 36.85 1.46
C LEU A 227 5.44 37.32 2.73
N THR A 228 6.20 37.94 3.64
CA THR A 228 5.69 38.44 4.91
C THR A 228 5.59 39.96 4.93
N VAL A 229 4.49 40.48 5.48
CA VAL A 229 4.36 41.90 5.83
C VAL A 229 4.49 42.06 7.35
N THR A 230 5.01 43.19 7.80
CA THR A 230 5.00 43.47 9.24
C THR A 230 3.60 43.80 9.73
N THR A 231 3.24 43.36 10.93
CA THR A 231 1.95 43.72 11.55
C THR A 231 1.79 45.24 11.63
N THR A 232 2.88 45.96 11.90
CA THR A 232 2.86 47.44 11.97
C THR A 232 2.47 48.07 10.63
N ASN A 233 3.10 47.64 9.53
CA ASN A 233 2.80 48.17 8.20
C ASN A 233 1.37 47.83 7.78
N PHE A 234 0.92 46.58 8.03
CA PHE A 234 -0.44 46.17 7.72
C PHE A 234 -1.48 47.00 8.49
N GLN A 235 -1.30 47.18 9.80
CA GLN A 235 -2.22 47.99 10.61
C GLN A 235 -2.26 49.46 10.19
N ALA A 236 -1.11 50.04 9.84
CA ALA A 236 -1.02 51.39 9.30
C ALA A 236 -1.76 51.53 7.96
N TYR A 237 -1.60 50.56 7.08
CA TYR A 237 -2.32 50.51 5.81
C TYR A 237 -3.84 50.37 6.00
N VAL A 238 -4.28 49.48 6.88
CA VAL A 238 -5.71 49.31 7.22
C VAL A 238 -6.30 50.60 7.82
N ASN A 239 -5.57 51.30 8.71
CA ASN A 239 -6.02 52.60 9.24
C ASN A 239 -6.13 53.66 8.14
N TRP A 240 -5.23 53.62 7.16
CA TRP A 240 -5.33 54.49 5.99
C TRP A 240 -6.57 54.15 5.15
N LEU A 241 -6.86 52.88 4.88
CA LEU A 241 -8.08 52.45 4.17
C LEU A 241 -9.36 52.93 4.87
N VAL A 242 -9.42 52.93 6.21
CA VAL A 242 -10.55 53.53 6.97
C VAL A 242 -10.75 54.99 6.59
N THR A 243 -9.65 55.74 6.45
CA THR A 243 -9.69 57.17 6.09
C THR A 243 -10.21 57.36 4.66
N GLU A 244 -9.71 56.56 3.72
CA GLU A 244 -10.13 56.59 2.31
C GLU A 244 -11.61 56.21 2.14
N GLN A 245 -12.05 55.18 2.86
CA GLN A 245 -13.44 54.72 2.85
C GLN A 245 -14.38 55.76 3.49
N THR A 246 -13.97 56.38 4.59
CA THR A 246 -14.74 57.46 5.23
C THR A 246 -14.87 58.68 4.32
N ALA A 247 -13.85 58.95 3.52
CA ALA A 247 -13.87 60.00 2.51
C ALA A 247 -14.69 59.64 1.25
N GLY A 248 -15.20 58.40 1.15
CA GLY A 248 -15.99 57.93 0.01
C GLY A 248 -15.19 57.68 -1.27
N ARG A 249 -13.86 57.63 -1.20
CA ARG A 249 -12.98 57.39 -2.35
C ARG A 249 -12.94 55.92 -2.74
N ILE A 250 -13.02 55.04 -1.74
CA ILE A 250 -13.00 53.59 -1.92
C ILE A 250 -14.14 52.91 -1.17
N VAL A 251 -14.36 51.64 -1.49
CA VAL A 251 -15.12 50.69 -0.66
C VAL A 251 -14.32 49.40 -0.52
N VAL A 252 -14.24 48.86 0.70
CA VAL A 252 -13.59 47.58 0.97
C VAL A 252 -14.62 46.46 0.93
N LYS A 253 -14.38 45.46 0.07
CA LYS A 253 -15.29 44.31 -0.14
C LYS A 253 -14.53 43.00 -0.24
N THR A 254 -15.15 41.91 0.20
CA THR A 254 -14.71 40.53 -0.11
C THR A 254 -14.96 40.20 -1.58
N VAL A 255 -14.26 39.21 -2.13
CA VAL A 255 -14.44 38.76 -3.52
C VAL A 255 -15.91 38.40 -3.78
N ARG A 256 -16.54 37.67 -2.86
CA ARG A 256 -17.96 37.30 -2.90
C ARG A 256 -18.88 38.51 -2.98
N GLN A 257 -18.59 39.58 -2.23
CA GLN A 257 -19.38 40.81 -2.30
C GLN A 257 -19.21 41.56 -3.62
N VAL A 258 -18.01 41.53 -4.23
CA VAL A 258 -17.77 42.10 -5.55
C VAL A 258 -18.53 41.33 -6.61
N MET A 259 -18.36 40.00 -6.64
CA MET A 259 -19.07 39.14 -7.58
C MET A 259 -20.59 39.29 -7.42
N ALA A 260 -21.12 39.23 -6.19
CA ALA A 260 -22.55 39.36 -5.94
C ALA A 260 -23.15 40.70 -6.39
N ALA A 261 -22.38 41.79 -6.30
CA ALA A 261 -22.82 43.09 -6.79
C ALA A 261 -22.85 43.17 -8.33
N GLN A 262 -21.98 42.43 -9.01
CA GLN A 262 -21.91 42.39 -10.47
C GLN A 262 -23.09 41.63 -11.11
N PHE A 263 -23.62 40.62 -10.43
CA PHE A 263 -24.76 39.83 -10.91
C PHE A 263 -25.90 39.82 -9.89
N PRO A 264 -26.69 40.92 -9.81
CA PRO A 264 -27.72 41.08 -8.79
C PRO A 264 -28.96 40.18 -8.99
N ASP A 265 -29.09 39.51 -10.14
CA ASP A 265 -30.14 38.52 -10.40
C ASP A 265 -29.78 37.17 -9.76
N PRO A 266 -30.52 36.71 -8.73
CA PRO A 266 -30.27 35.41 -8.10
C PRO A 266 -30.45 34.22 -9.04
N ALA A 267 -31.12 34.39 -10.18
CA ALA A 267 -31.30 33.36 -11.20
C ALA A 267 -30.15 33.32 -12.21
N ASN A 268 -29.14 34.19 -12.09
CA ASN A 268 -28.00 34.19 -13.00
C ASN A 268 -27.09 32.97 -12.70
N PRO A 269 -26.93 32.02 -13.66
CA PRO A 269 -26.09 30.84 -13.45
C PRO A 269 -24.60 31.15 -13.23
N ALA A 270 -24.15 32.37 -13.60
CA ALA A 270 -22.80 32.84 -13.32
C ALA A 270 -22.57 33.16 -11.83
N LEU A 271 -23.64 33.38 -11.05
CA LEU A 271 -23.58 33.77 -9.64
C LEU A 271 -24.42 32.89 -8.72
N ASP A 272 -24.58 31.62 -9.08
CA ASP A 272 -25.28 30.69 -8.21
C ASP A 272 -24.43 30.42 -6.94
N LEU A 273 -24.83 31.07 -5.84
CA LEU A 273 -24.19 30.94 -4.54
C LEU A 273 -24.37 29.54 -3.92
N ASP A 274 -25.21 28.72 -4.56
CA ASP A 274 -25.60 27.38 -4.15
C ASP A 274 -25.30 26.36 -5.27
N LYS A 275 -24.37 26.70 -6.19
CA LYS A 275 -23.90 25.78 -7.26
C LYS A 275 -23.64 24.40 -6.67
N PRO A 276 -24.16 23.32 -7.29
CA PRO A 276 -23.99 21.98 -6.75
C PRO A 276 -22.50 21.67 -6.56
N LEU A 277 -22.19 20.93 -5.50
CA LEU A 277 -20.85 20.41 -5.30
C LEU A 277 -20.55 19.36 -6.36
N VAL A 278 -19.39 19.49 -6.98
CA VAL A 278 -18.87 18.54 -7.96
C VAL A 278 -17.72 17.80 -7.28
N ASN A 279 -17.80 16.47 -7.24
CA ASN A 279 -16.67 15.66 -6.79
C ASN A 279 -15.63 15.59 -7.91
N GLY A 280 -14.35 15.62 -7.54
CA GLY A 280 -13.29 15.27 -8.46
C GLY A 280 -13.46 13.83 -8.98
N PRO A 281 -12.84 13.49 -10.12
CA PRO A 281 -12.86 12.12 -10.62
C PRO A 281 -12.31 11.16 -9.55
N ALA A 282 -12.93 10.00 -9.43
CA ALA A 282 -12.44 8.97 -8.52
C ALA A 282 -11.00 8.58 -8.91
N ALA A 283 -10.13 8.45 -7.92
CA ALA A 283 -8.82 7.86 -8.13
C ALA A 283 -8.96 6.42 -8.70
N PRO A 284 -8.05 5.97 -9.58
CA PRO A 284 -8.00 4.58 -9.99
C PRO A 284 -7.95 3.64 -8.77
N PRO A 285 -8.52 2.41 -8.87
CA PRO A 285 -8.35 1.42 -7.81
C PRO A 285 -6.86 1.20 -7.52
N PRO A 286 -6.44 1.24 -6.25
CA PRO A 286 -5.04 1.10 -5.92
C PRO A 286 -4.53 -0.31 -6.24
N ILE A 287 -3.24 -0.41 -6.53
CA ILE A 287 -2.56 -1.71 -6.55
C ILE A 287 -2.53 -2.21 -5.11
N THR A 288 -3.07 -3.40 -4.85
CA THR A 288 -3.14 -3.99 -3.50
C THR A 288 -2.36 -5.30 -3.38
N VAL A 289 -1.74 -5.77 -4.47
CA VAL A 289 -1.01 -7.03 -4.53
C VAL A 289 0.25 -6.83 -5.38
N GLY A 290 1.36 -7.40 -4.93
CA GLY A 290 2.64 -7.31 -5.64
C GLY A 290 3.31 -5.97 -5.37
N ASN A 291 4.09 -5.48 -6.34
CA ASN A 291 4.76 -4.20 -6.22
C ASN A 291 3.72 -3.07 -6.32
N LEU A 292 3.59 -2.27 -5.26
CA LEU A 292 2.60 -1.21 -5.14
C LEU A 292 2.99 0.06 -5.92
N ILE A 293 4.21 0.13 -6.45
CA ILE A 293 4.72 1.27 -7.23
C ILE A 293 4.25 1.18 -8.69
N GLN A 294 3.74 2.28 -9.21
CA GLN A 294 3.49 2.43 -10.65
C GLN A 294 4.76 2.82 -11.40
N ASN A 295 4.94 2.26 -12.59
CA ASN A 295 6.13 2.47 -13.43
C ASN A 295 7.45 2.28 -12.65
N PRO A 296 7.64 1.13 -11.97
CA PRO A 296 8.76 0.92 -11.05
C PRO A 296 10.14 0.93 -11.71
N SER A 297 10.22 0.56 -12.99
CA SER A 297 11.44 0.57 -13.80
C SER A 297 11.58 1.82 -14.67
N LEU A 298 10.75 2.85 -14.44
CA LEU A 298 10.87 4.19 -15.07
C LEU A 298 10.71 4.25 -16.60
N GLU A 299 10.45 3.13 -17.27
CA GLU A 299 10.42 3.02 -18.74
C GLU A 299 9.27 3.79 -19.41
N THR A 300 8.19 4.07 -18.68
CA THR A 300 7.07 4.84 -19.22
C THR A 300 7.33 6.32 -19.05
N ALA A 301 7.50 7.05 -20.16
CA ALA A 301 7.65 8.51 -20.12
C ALA A 301 6.38 9.19 -19.59
N GLY A 302 6.54 10.19 -18.73
CA GLY A 302 5.46 11.03 -18.23
C GLY A 302 5.11 12.18 -19.19
N PRO A 303 4.29 13.13 -18.73
CA PRO A 303 3.99 14.33 -19.49
C PRO A 303 5.27 15.10 -19.89
N VAL A 304 5.34 15.55 -21.15
CA VAL A 304 6.53 16.24 -21.69
C VAL A 304 6.93 17.47 -20.86
N ALA A 305 5.96 18.14 -20.23
CA ALA A 305 6.19 19.33 -19.41
C ALA A 305 7.11 19.08 -18.20
N THR A 306 7.08 17.87 -17.62
CA THR A 306 7.90 17.54 -16.46
C THR A 306 9.26 16.94 -16.85
N GLY A 307 9.36 16.31 -18.02
CA GLY A 307 10.56 15.58 -18.43
C GLY A 307 10.88 14.35 -17.55
N LEU A 308 9.92 13.91 -16.74
CA LEU A 308 10.07 12.80 -15.78
C LEU A 308 9.31 11.55 -16.24
N PRO A 309 9.65 10.36 -15.69
CA PRO A 309 8.84 9.16 -15.87
C PRO A 309 7.40 9.33 -15.36
N TYR A 310 6.45 8.64 -16.00
CA TYR A 310 5.04 8.67 -15.60
C TYR A 310 4.88 8.21 -14.15
N CYS A 311 4.09 8.95 -13.37
CA CYS A 311 3.87 8.77 -11.93
C CYS A 311 5.05 9.06 -10.99
N TRP A 312 6.06 9.77 -11.47
CA TRP A 312 7.20 10.21 -10.66
C TRP A 312 7.27 11.73 -10.58
N ALA A 313 7.78 12.21 -9.45
CA ALA A 313 7.99 13.63 -9.17
C ALA A 313 9.32 13.84 -8.45
N ILE A 314 9.83 15.06 -8.57
CA ILE A 314 10.99 15.53 -7.81
C ILE A 314 10.51 15.97 -6.43
N GLY A 315 11.15 15.46 -5.38
CA GLY A 315 11.07 16.01 -4.03
C GLY A 315 12.41 16.62 -3.65
N ALA A 316 12.41 17.85 -3.14
CA ALA A 316 13.62 18.52 -2.68
C ALA A 316 13.25 19.56 -1.60
N TYR A 317 14.20 19.83 -0.70
CA TYR A 317 14.12 20.95 0.23
C TYR A 317 15.53 21.50 0.51
N GLY A 318 15.60 22.67 1.14
CA GLY A 318 16.86 23.35 1.45
C GLY A 318 17.50 24.02 0.24
N THR A 319 18.75 24.43 0.40
CA THR A 319 19.54 25.18 -0.58
C THR A 319 20.54 24.24 -1.25
N ASN A 320 20.14 23.73 -2.42
CA ASN A 320 20.98 22.93 -3.29
C ASN A 320 20.55 23.09 -4.76
N THR A 321 21.49 22.94 -5.68
CA THR A 321 21.19 22.89 -7.12
C THR A 321 21.08 21.42 -7.53
N HIS A 322 19.89 21.01 -7.98
CA HIS A 322 19.65 19.64 -8.42
C HIS A 322 19.18 19.58 -9.88
N THR A 323 19.56 18.51 -10.57
CA THR A 323 19.09 18.21 -11.94
C THR A 323 18.73 16.74 -12.05
N PHE A 324 17.65 16.46 -12.78
CA PHE A 324 17.15 15.12 -13.08
C PHE A 324 17.22 14.89 -14.59
N THR A 325 17.76 13.74 -14.99
CA THR A 325 17.90 13.34 -16.39
C THR A 325 17.74 11.84 -16.53
N SER A 326 16.94 11.39 -17.49
CA SER A 326 16.87 9.98 -17.85
C SER A 326 18.16 9.53 -18.55
N VAL A 327 18.68 8.36 -18.15
CA VAL A 327 19.95 7.79 -18.61
C VAL A 327 19.77 6.32 -19.06
N SER A 328 20.75 5.80 -19.80
CA SER A 328 20.73 4.44 -20.36
C SER A 328 22.13 3.80 -20.30
N PRO A 329 22.25 2.47 -20.05
CA PRO A 329 21.17 1.54 -19.76
C PRO A 329 20.63 1.67 -18.32
N GLY A 330 19.37 1.29 -18.12
CA GLY A 330 18.82 1.01 -16.80
C GLY A 330 19.50 -0.21 -16.16
N HIS A 331 19.19 -0.47 -14.89
CA HIS A 331 19.58 -1.73 -14.24
C HIS A 331 18.86 -2.90 -14.91
N THR A 332 17.55 -2.74 -15.12
CA THR A 332 16.80 -3.52 -16.11
C THR A 332 16.26 -2.58 -17.18
N GLY A 333 15.82 -3.14 -18.31
CA GLY A 333 15.29 -2.31 -19.40
C GLY A 333 16.31 -1.35 -20.01
N SER A 334 15.85 -0.13 -20.32
CA SER A 334 16.59 0.86 -21.10
C SER A 334 16.73 2.20 -20.43
N VAL A 335 15.91 2.50 -19.41
CA VAL A 335 15.81 3.80 -18.75
C VAL A 335 16.11 3.66 -17.27
N ALA A 336 16.99 4.53 -16.77
CA ALA A 336 17.16 4.82 -15.35
C ALA A 336 17.07 6.35 -15.16
N GLU A 337 16.86 6.82 -13.94
CA GLU A 337 16.87 8.26 -13.66
C GLU A 337 18.13 8.66 -12.90
N GLN A 338 18.84 9.65 -13.42
CA GLN A 338 20.01 10.24 -12.79
C GLN A 338 19.65 11.57 -12.13
N MET A 339 19.95 11.67 -10.85
CA MET A 339 19.94 12.91 -10.08
C MET A 339 21.38 13.37 -9.81
N VAL A 340 21.64 14.67 -10.00
CA VAL A 340 22.90 15.31 -9.62
C VAL A 340 22.61 16.44 -8.66
N ILE A 341 23.28 16.46 -7.50
CA ILE A 341 23.30 17.59 -6.57
C ILE A 341 24.65 18.31 -6.66
N SER A 342 24.60 19.63 -6.78
CA SER A 342 25.74 20.55 -6.74
C SER A 342 25.40 21.80 -5.90
N GLY A 343 26.41 22.56 -5.48
CA GLY A 343 26.20 23.76 -4.68
C GLY A 343 25.49 23.51 -3.33
N TYR A 344 25.60 22.29 -2.80
CA TYR A 344 24.90 21.88 -1.58
C TYR A 344 25.31 22.73 -0.37
N VAL A 345 24.31 23.31 0.31
CA VAL A 345 24.43 23.93 1.62
C VAL A 345 23.68 23.11 2.66
N ASP A 346 22.41 22.81 2.41
CA ASP A 346 21.56 21.95 3.24
C ASP A 346 20.43 21.28 2.43
N GLY A 347 19.66 20.43 3.12
CA GLY A 347 18.48 19.77 2.59
C GLY A 347 18.77 18.53 1.78
N ASP A 348 17.97 18.27 0.75
CA ASP A 348 18.11 17.08 -0.09
C ASP A 348 17.42 17.24 -1.46
N ALA A 349 17.61 16.23 -2.31
CA ALA A 349 16.76 15.99 -3.47
C ALA A 349 16.57 14.48 -3.68
N LYS A 350 15.45 14.11 -4.32
CA LYS A 350 15.03 12.71 -4.56
C LYS A 350 13.99 12.60 -5.67
N LEU A 351 13.96 11.44 -6.31
CA LEU A 351 12.84 11.01 -7.16
C LEU A 351 11.90 10.11 -6.34
N LEU A 352 10.60 10.38 -6.39
CA LEU A 352 9.58 9.63 -5.64
C LEU A 352 8.28 9.49 -6.44
N PRO A 353 7.41 8.50 -6.12
CA PRO A 353 6.05 8.47 -6.65
C PRO A 353 5.32 9.77 -6.34
N THR A 354 4.63 10.34 -7.33
CA THR A 354 3.99 11.66 -7.23
C THR A 354 3.17 11.80 -5.95
N LEU A 355 3.37 12.92 -5.24
CA LEU A 355 2.62 13.29 -4.03
C LEU A 355 1.22 13.82 -4.40
N ASP A 356 0.38 12.94 -4.94
CA ASP A 356 -0.94 13.29 -5.51
C ASP A 356 -2.11 12.91 -4.59
N LEU A 357 -3.35 13.04 -5.09
CA LEU A 357 -4.57 12.58 -4.43
C LEU A 357 -5.00 11.15 -4.84
N GLY A 358 -4.09 10.34 -5.41
CA GLY A 358 -4.25 8.88 -5.56
C GLY A 358 -4.17 8.30 -6.97
N GLN A 359 -3.61 9.01 -7.96
CA GLN A 359 -3.35 8.41 -9.29
C GLN A 359 -2.15 7.48 -9.25
N CYS A 360 -1.10 7.94 -8.58
CA CYS A 360 0.25 7.41 -8.63
C CYS A 360 0.73 6.96 -7.26
N ALA A 361 0.35 7.69 -6.20
CA ALA A 361 0.74 7.35 -4.84
C ALA A 361 0.17 5.98 -4.38
N PRO A 362 1.02 5.05 -3.92
CA PRO A 362 0.58 3.82 -3.29
C PRO A 362 -0.36 4.07 -2.10
N SER A 363 -1.46 3.31 -2.04
CA SER A 363 -2.32 3.33 -0.85
C SER A 363 -1.62 2.73 0.37
N ALA A 364 -1.96 3.25 1.55
CA ALA A 364 -1.35 2.80 2.80
C ALA A 364 -2.42 2.50 3.85
N THR A 365 -2.18 1.45 4.62
CA THR A 365 -3.02 1.06 5.76
C THR A 365 -2.33 1.47 7.06
N PRO A 366 -2.94 2.32 7.91
CA PRO A 366 -2.38 2.66 9.21
C PRO A 366 -2.02 1.42 10.05
N GLY A 367 -0.84 1.44 10.67
CA GLY A 367 -0.31 0.33 11.47
C GLY A 367 0.38 -0.78 10.66
N HIS A 368 0.24 -0.83 9.34
CA HIS A 368 1.00 -1.75 8.49
C HIS A 368 2.46 -1.33 8.38
N ILE A 369 3.34 -2.28 8.06
CA ILE A 369 4.73 -2.05 7.71
C ILE A 369 4.95 -2.39 6.24
N TYR A 370 5.85 -1.68 5.57
CA TYR A 370 6.11 -1.86 4.15
C TYR A 370 7.58 -2.15 3.92
N GLN A 371 7.88 -3.21 3.18
CA GLN A 371 9.21 -3.49 2.67
C GLN A 371 9.40 -2.75 1.36
N MET A 372 10.53 -2.08 1.20
CA MET A 372 10.83 -1.31 0.01
C MET A 372 12.25 -1.56 -0.48
N SER A 373 12.45 -1.42 -1.78
CA SER A 373 13.76 -1.55 -2.42
C SER A 373 13.89 -0.65 -3.64
N ALA A 374 15.12 -0.36 -4.04
CA ALA A 374 15.46 0.29 -5.30
C ALA A 374 16.89 -0.09 -5.67
N TRP A 375 17.18 -0.24 -6.96
CA TRP A 375 18.53 -0.42 -7.46
C TRP A 375 19.17 0.95 -7.67
N TYR A 376 20.42 1.10 -7.25
CA TYR A 376 21.13 2.37 -7.36
C TYR A 376 22.62 2.23 -7.69
N THR A 377 23.17 3.29 -8.28
CA THR A 377 24.60 3.65 -8.20
C THR A 377 24.71 5.06 -7.65
N ALA A 378 25.74 5.34 -6.85
CA ALA A 378 25.90 6.65 -6.23
C ALA A 378 27.35 7.00 -5.92
N THR A 379 27.69 8.28 -6.01
CA THR A 379 29.01 8.81 -5.60
C THR A 379 29.05 9.26 -4.13
N ALA A 380 27.90 9.31 -3.47
CA ALA A 380 27.73 9.69 -2.07
C ALA A 380 26.71 8.75 -1.40
N PRO A 381 26.66 8.68 -0.05
CA PRO A 381 25.64 7.93 0.66
C PRO A 381 24.21 8.38 0.30
N THR A 382 23.28 7.44 0.31
CA THR A 382 21.85 7.66 0.02
C THR A 382 21.00 7.02 1.11
N GLN A 383 19.75 7.44 1.29
CA GLN A 383 18.79 6.78 2.18
C GLN A 383 17.39 6.86 1.56
N PHE A 384 16.50 5.96 1.98
CA PHE A 384 15.08 6.13 1.70
C PHE A 384 14.51 7.24 2.58
N GLU A 385 13.75 8.13 1.99
CA GLU A 385 12.92 9.09 2.70
C GLU A 385 11.45 8.85 2.38
N LEU A 386 10.60 8.86 3.40
CA LEU A 386 9.21 8.48 3.30
C LEU A 386 8.28 9.62 3.68
N TYR A 387 7.16 9.66 2.96
CA TYR A 387 6.03 10.54 3.23
C TYR A 387 4.77 9.72 3.38
N TYR A 388 3.81 10.24 4.16
CA TYR A 388 2.46 9.71 4.19
C TYR A 388 1.45 10.81 3.90
N ARG A 389 0.35 10.43 3.25
CA ARG A 389 -0.77 11.31 2.99
C ARG A 389 -1.87 11.11 4.03
N THR A 390 -2.46 12.17 4.55
CA THR A 390 -3.64 12.07 5.43
C THR A 390 -4.90 11.74 4.63
N GLY A 391 -6.02 11.47 5.32
CA GLY A 391 -7.33 11.33 4.66
C GLY A 391 -7.84 12.60 3.94
N LEU A 392 -7.37 13.78 4.35
CA LEU A 392 -7.71 15.07 3.71
C LEU A 392 -6.79 15.41 2.52
N GLY A 393 -5.72 14.65 2.30
CA GLY A 393 -4.81 14.83 1.17
C GLY A 393 -3.44 15.43 1.51
N THR A 394 -3.23 15.90 2.74
CA THR A 394 -1.96 16.49 3.18
C THR A 394 -0.82 15.48 3.16
N TRP A 395 0.30 15.83 2.55
CA TRP A 395 1.52 15.04 2.59
C TRP A 395 2.43 15.49 3.72
N ASN A 396 2.88 14.55 4.53
CA ASN A 396 3.77 14.80 5.67
C ASN A 396 5.03 13.97 5.53
N TYR A 397 6.17 14.58 5.83
CA TYR A 397 7.38 13.81 6.12
C TYR A 397 7.10 12.81 7.23
N TRP A 398 7.53 11.57 7.04
CA TRP A 398 7.34 10.50 8.02
C TRP A 398 8.63 10.15 8.75
N THR A 399 9.61 9.66 7.99
CA THR A 399 10.83 9.04 8.51
C THR A 399 11.81 8.81 7.36
N ALA A 400 13.05 8.49 7.71
CA ALA A 400 14.04 7.98 6.77
C ALA A 400 14.61 6.63 7.22
N SER A 401 15.17 5.88 6.27
CA SER A 401 16.00 4.71 6.56
C SER A 401 17.37 5.12 7.10
N PRO A 402 18.16 4.18 7.65
CA PRO A 402 19.60 4.38 7.76
C PRO A 402 20.25 4.64 6.39
N ASN A 403 21.42 5.27 6.40
CA ASN A 403 22.23 5.52 5.20
C ASN A 403 22.75 4.21 4.58
N PHE A 404 22.62 4.10 3.26
CA PHE A 404 23.32 3.17 2.41
C PHE A 404 24.60 3.81 1.86
N ALA A 405 25.66 3.02 1.70
CA ALA A 405 26.94 3.50 1.21
C ALA A 405 26.88 3.88 -0.29
N ALA A 406 27.77 4.78 -0.71
CA ALA A 406 28.03 5.02 -2.13
C ALA A 406 28.41 3.71 -2.86
N ALA A 407 28.00 3.55 -4.11
CA ALA A 407 28.20 2.34 -4.88
C ALA A 407 28.49 2.65 -6.35
N THR A 408 29.59 2.11 -6.89
CA THR A 408 29.99 2.30 -8.30
C THR A 408 29.39 1.25 -9.25
N ALA A 409 28.82 0.18 -8.72
CA ALA A 409 28.07 -0.83 -9.45
C ALA A 409 26.64 -0.90 -8.91
N TRP A 410 25.70 -1.31 -9.76
CA TRP A 410 24.29 -1.47 -9.37
C TRP A 410 24.16 -2.29 -8.10
N THR A 411 23.60 -1.66 -7.07
CA THR A 411 23.41 -2.22 -5.74
C THR A 411 21.96 -2.03 -5.34
N GLN A 412 21.35 -3.03 -4.71
CA GLN A 412 19.98 -2.92 -4.23
C GLN A 412 19.98 -2.36 -2.81
N ALA A 413 19.35 -1.20 -2.61
CA ALA A 413 18.94 -0.74 -1.29
C ALA A 413 17.66 -1.47 -0.89
N THR A 414 17.56 -1.91 0.37
CA THR A 414 16.33 -2.53 0.91
C THR A 414 16.13 -2.10 2.35
N TRP A 415 14.90 -1.73 2.68
CA TRP A 415 14.52 -1.32 4.04
C TRP A 415 13.06 -1.70 4.33
N THR A 416 12.71 -1.82 5.61
CA THR A 416 11.32 -2.02 6.04
C THR A 416 10.94 -0.88 6.97
N SER A 417 9.82 -0.23 6.66
CA SER A 417 9.35 0.94 7.40
C SER A 417 8.95 0.56 8.84
N PRO A 418 8.93 1.53 9.77
CA PRO A 418 8.11 1.41 10.97
C PRO A 418 6.61 1.33 10.60
N PRO A 419 5.71 1.06 11.57
CA PRO A 419 4.27 1.06 11.33
C PRO A 419 3.77 2.41 10.80
N VAL A 420 2.98 2.39 9.73
CA VAL A 420 2.40 3.58 9.09
C VAL A 420 1.58 4.39 10.11
N PRO A 421 1.71 5.73 10.16
CA PRO A 421 1.01 6.58 11.12
C PRO A 421 -0.52 6.45 11.05
N ALA A 422 -1.18 6.72 12.18
CA ALA A 422 -2.63 6.80 12.24
C ALA A 422 -3.16 7.90 11.31
N GLY A 423 -4.27 7.62 10.62
CA GLY A 423 -4.89 8.58 9.69
C GLY A 423 -4.22 8.70 8.32
N ALA A 424 -3.15 7.93 8.07
CA ALA A 424 -2.56 7.83 6.73
C ALA A 424 -3.52 7.11 5.76
N SER A 425 -3.52 7.58 4.51
CA SER A 425 -4.28 7.03 3.38
C SER A 425 -3.38 6.58 2.23
N ALA A 426 -2.17 7.11 2.13
CA ALA A 426 -1.18 6.78 1.11
C ALA A 426 0.25 6.95 1.65
N ILE A 427 1.23 6.35 0.96
CA ILE A 427 2.66 6.53 1.23
C ILE A 427 3.42 6.84 -0.06
N SER A 428 4.52 7.56 0.04
CA SER A 428 5.49 7.76 -1.04
C SER A 428 6.91 7.63 -0.49
N MET A 429 7.86 7.24 -1.34
CA MET A 429 9.24 7.01 -0.95
C MET A 429 10.20 7.36 -2.09
N GLY A 430 11.44 7.71 -1.75
CA GLY A 430 12.50 7.91 -2.72
C GLY A 430 13.88 7.75 -2.09
N LEU A 431 14.86 7.31 -2.89
CA LEU A 431 16.27 7.41 -2.50
C LEU A 431 16.73 8.85 -2.72
N ASN A 432 17.38 9.43 -1.71
CA ASN A 432 17.81 10.82 -1.74
C ASN A 432 19.33 10.99 -1.80
N LEU A 433 19.77 12.21 -2.09
CA LEU A 433 21.13 12.67 -1.80
C LEU A 433 21.08 13.85 -0.83
N LEU A 434 21.95 13.80 0.17
CA LEU A 434 22.08 14.78 1.26
C LEU A 434 23.44 15.52 1.18
N SER A 435 24.06 15.54 0.00
CA SER A 435 25.36 16.17 -0.27
C SER A 435 25.60 16.26 -1.78
N ASN A 436 26.63 17.00 -2.19
CA ASN A 436 27.05 17.02 -3.59
C ASN A 436 27.39 15.59 -4.09
N GLY A 437 26.82 15.21 -5.22
CA GLY A 437 27.04 13.89 -5.80
C GLY A 437 26.06 13.55 -6.91
N THR A 438 26.22 12.34 -7.44
CA THR A 438 25.33 11.74 -8.45
C THR A 438 24.72 10.48 -7.88
N LEU A 439 23.41 10.30 -8.08
CA LEU A 439 22.63 9.12 -7.74
C LEU A 439 21.85 8.71 -8.99
N ILE A 440 22.01 7.47 -9.41
CA ILE A 440 21.22 6.87 -10.50
C ILE A 440 20.38 5.76 -9.90
N THR A 441 19.08 5.78 -10.16
CA THR A 441 18.11 4.83 -9.58
C THR A 441 17.26 4.15 -10.64
N ASP A 442 16.85 2.92 -10.34
CA ASP A 442 15.96 2.12 -11.16
C ASP A 442 15.26 1.03 -10.31
N ASP A 443 14.27 0.35 -10.89
CA ASP A 443 13.63 -0.85 -10.34
C ASP A 443 13.15 -0.71 -8.89
N TYR A 444 12.34 0.32 -8.64
CA TYR A 444 11.74 0.58 -7.34
C TYR A 444 10.70 -0.47 -6.98
N ALA A 445 10.64 -0.85 -5.71
CA ALA A 445 9.59 -1.72 -5.21
C ALA A 445 9.11 -1.33 -3.82
N LEU A 446 7.82 -1.57 -3.59
CA LEU A 446 7.14 -1.39 -2.32
C LEU A 446 6.13 -2.53 -2.16
N TYR A 447 6.22 -3.24 -1.04
CA TYR A 447 5.35 -4.37 -0.71
C TYR A 447 4.82 -4.18 0.71
N ASP A 448 3.52 -4.42 0.89
CA ASP A 448 2.96 -4.55 2.24
C ASP A 448 3.56 -5.79 2.89
N SER A 449 4.36 -5.59 3.94
CA SER A 449 5.11 -6.65 4.61
C SER A 449 4.38 -7.21 5.84
N VAL A 450 3.14 -6.79 6.08
CA VAL A 450 2.24 -7.49 7.00
C VAL A 450 1.79 -8.78 6.33
N ALA A 451 2.12 -9.93 6.92
CA ALA A 451 1.51 -11.20 6.53
C ALA A 451 -0.01 -11.09 6.75
N VAL A 452 -0.79 -10.91 5.68
CA VAL A 452 -2.25 -10.81 5.78
C VAL A 452 -2.80 -12.19 6.14
N ALA A 453 -3.61 -12.24 7.19
CA ALA A 453 -4.35 -13.44 7.55
C ALA A 453 -5.19 -13.89 6.34
N SER A 454 -5.22 -15.19 6.07
CA SER A 454 -5.69 -15.73 4.80
C SER A 454 -6.54 -16.97 5.01
N VAL A 455 -7.51 -17.14 4.11
CA VAL A 455 -8.45 -18.26 4.13
C VAL A 455 -8.01 -19.34 3.16
N PHE A 456 -8.16 -20.60 3.56
CA PHE A 456 -7.81 -21.73 2.73
C PHE A 456 -8.88 -21.99 1.67
N LYS A 457 -8.43 -22.23 0.44
CA LYS A 457 -9.23 -22.75 -0.66
C LYS A 457 -8.67 -24.10 -1.07
N SER A 458 -9.42 -25.14 -0.71
CA SER A 458 -9.10 -26.51 -1.11
C SER A 458 -9.36 -26.71 -2.59
N MET A 459 -8.56 -27.54 -3.24
CA MET A 459 -8.78 -27.92 -4.63
C MET A 459 -8.63 -29.43 -4.82
N THR A 460 -9.14 -29.95 -5.94
CA THR A 460 -8.77 -31.31 -6.36
C THR A 460 -7.26 -31.33 -6.60
N PRO A 461 -6.50 -32.22 -5.96
CA PRO A 461 -5.04 -32.22 -6.08
C PRO A 461 -4.56 -32.23 -7.54
N SER A 462 -3.61 -31.34 -7.88
CA SER A 462 -3.08 -31.17 -9.23
C SER A 462 -1.56 -31.02 -9.23
N ARG A 463 -0.89 -31.64 -10.21
CA ARG A 463 0.58 -31.57 -10.34
C ARG A 463 1.00 -30.29 -11.04
N LEU A 464 1.80 -29.45 -10.37
CA LEU A 464 2.34 -28.21 -10.94
C LEU A 464 3.84 -28.30 -11.27
N LEU A 465 4.55 -29.29 -10.71
CA LEU A 465 5.95 -29.56 -11.02
C LEU A 465 6.18 -31.07 -11.14
N ASP A 466 6.92 -31.48 -12.18
CA ASP A 466 7.42 -32.84 -12.35
C ASP A 466 8.76 -32.81 -13.07
N THR A 467 9.87 -32.74 -12.33
CA THR A 467 11.18 -32.68 -12.98
C THR A 467 11.61 -34.01 -13.60
N ARG A 468 10.86 -35.11 -13.41
CA ARG A 468 11.12 -36.37 -14.13
C ARG A 468 10.96 -36.24 -15.64
N ASN A 469 10.16 -35.26 -16.06
CA ASN A 469 9.94 -34.92 -17.46
C ASN A 469 10.93 -33.85 -17.96
N SER A 470 11.90 -33.44 -17.14
CA SER A 470 12.93 -32.46 -17.43
C SER A 470 14.25 -32.82 -16.73
N THR A 471 15.15 -31.85 -16.57
CA THR A 471 16.45 -32.09 -15.94
C THR A 471 16.32 -32.26 -14.42
N PRO A 472 16.95 -33.29 -13.82
CA PRO A 472 17.07 -33.39 -12.37
C PRO A 472 17.68 -32.13 -11.75
N VAL A 473 17.21 -31.77 -10.56
CA VAL A 473 17.75 -30.61 -9.83
C VAL A 473 19.14 -30.95 -9.33
N ALA A 474 20.13 -30.18 -9.78
CA ALA A 474 21.55 -30.38 -9.49
C ALA A 474 21.90 -30.20 -7.99
N PRO A 475 23.10 -30.65 -7.55
CA PRO A 475 23.64 -30.33 -6.23
C PRO A 475 23.68 -28.81 -6.02
N GLY A 476 23.03 -28.32 -4.97
CA GLY A 476 22.92 -26.88 -4.71
C GLY A 476 22.14 -26.11 -5.78
N GLY A 477 21.40 -26.80 -6.64
CA GLY A 477 20.53 -26.20 -7.66
C GLY A 477 19.16 -25.84 -7.11
N THR A 478 18.46 -25.00 -7.86
CA THR A 478 17.07 -24.63 -7.61
C THR A 478 16.17 -24.98 -8.79
N VAL A 479 14.88 -25.14 -8.51
CA VAL A 479 13.82 -25.13 -9.51
C VAL A 479 12.63 -24.34 -8.96
N SER A 480 12.02 -23.50 -9.78
CA SER A 480 10.81 -22.76 -9.43
C SER A 480 9.63 -23.25 -10.26
N PHE A 481 8.42 -23.21 -9.68
CA PHE A 481 7.18 -23.50 -10.39
C PHE A 481 6.12 -22.44 -10.12
N GLN A 482 5.30 -22.15 -11.13
CA GLN A 482 4.21 -21.19 -11.04
C GLN A 482 3.06 -21.76 -10.22
N VAL A 483 2.53 -20.94 -9.32
CA VAL A 483 1.35 -21.25 -8.50
C VAL A 483 0.24 -20.25 -8.78
N GLY A 484 0.54 -18.95 -8.66
CA GLY A 484 -0.44 -17.89 -8.93
C GLY A 484 -0.79 -17.86 -10.42
N GLY A 485 -2.09 -17.79 -10.73
CA GLY A 485 -2.58 -17.63 -12.11
C GLY A 485 -2.61 -18.92 -12.95
N VAL A 486 -2.37 -20.10 -12.36
CA VAL A 486 -2.41 -21.39 -13.07
C VAL A 486 -3.45 -22.34 -12.47
N ASN A 487 -4.04 -23.21 -13.29
CA ASN A 487 -5.01 -24.24 -12.86
C ASN A 487 -6.17 -23.72 -11.99
N GLY A 488 -6.65 -22.50 -12.28
CA GLY A 488 -7.74 -21.87 -11.54
C GLY A 488 -7.35 -21.27 -10.18
N ILE A 489 -6.05 -21.26 -9.86
CA ILE A 489 -5.51 -20.56 -8.69
C ILE A 489 -5.41 -19.07 -9.04
N PRO A 490 -5.97 -18.14 -8.23
CA PRO A 490 -5.81 -16.71 -8.43
C PRO A 490 -4.35 -16.28 -8.50
N ALA A 491 -4.05 -15.18 -9.17
CA ALA A 491 -2.68 -14.66 -9.24
C ALA A 491 -2.15 -14.22 -7.86
N ASN A 492 -3.04 -13.75 -7.00
CA ASN A 492 -2.74 -13.11 -5.72
C ASN A 492 -2.91 -14.02 -4.49
N VAL A 493 -2.29 -15.20 -4.51
CA VAL A 493 -2.30 -16.11 -3.35
C VAL A 493 -1.17 -15.78 -2.37
N SER A 494 -1.44 -15.86 -1.06
CA SER A 494 -0.46 -15.58 0.00
C SER A 494 0.45 -16.77 0.29
N ALA A 495 -0.09 -17.99 0.18
CA ALA A 495 0.62 -19.23 0.45
C ALA A 495 -0.01 -20.39 -0.33
N VAL A 496 0.72 -21.49 -0.45
CA VAL A 496 0.27 -22.71 -1.12
C VAL A 496 0.56 -23.93 -0.27
N THR A 497 -0.34 -24.91 -0.31
CA THR A 497 -0.16 -26.22 0.33
C THR A 497 -0.05 -27.32 -0.73
N PHE A 498 1.10 -27.99 -0.78
CA PHE A 498 1.38 -29.03 -1.77
C PHE A 498 2.13 -30.21 -1.17
N ASN A 499 1.93 -31.39 -1.75
CA ASN A 499 2.74 -32.56 -1.44
C ASN A 499 4.01 -32.52 -2.28
N LEU A 500 5.17 -32.39 -1.63
CA LEU A 500 6.47 -32.44 -2.25
C LEU A 500 6.97 -33.87 -2.26
N THR A 501 7.34 -34.42 -3.42
CA THR A 501 7.95 -35.75 -3.52
C THR A 501 9.34 -35.67 -4.12
N VAL A 502 10.31 -36.30 -3.46
CA VAL A 502 11.64 -36.58 -4.05
C VAL A 502 11.62 -37.96 -4.69
N ALA A 503 12.18 -38.06 -5.90
CA ALA A 503 12.35 -39.30 -6.64
C ALA A 503 13.77 -39.41 -7.21
N ASN A 504 14.27 -40.65 -7.31
CA ASN A 504 15.59 -40.99 -7.85
C ASN A 504 16.76 -40.11 -7.34
N PRO A 505 16.87 -39.79 -6.03
CA PRO A 505 17.99 -39.01 -5.54
C PRO A 505 19.29 -39.81 -5.62
N THR A 506 20.37 -39.20 -6.11
CA THR A 506 21.68 -39.86 -6.27
C THR A 506 22.60 -39.72 -5.06
N SER A 507 22.22 -38.91 -4.08
CA SER A 507 22.89 -38.76 -2.79
C SER A 507 21.86 -38.50 -1.69
N PHE A 508 22.26 -38.63 -0.42
CA PHE A 508 21.43 -38.18 0.69
C PHE A 508 21.36 -36.65 0.72
N GLY A 509 20.27 -36.09 1.22
CA GLY A 509 20.11 -34.65 1.31
C GLY A 509 18.74 -34.20 1.78
N PHE A 510 18.44 -32.93 1.53
CA PHE A 510 17.13 -32.36 1.80
C PHE A 510 16.73 -31.27 0.79
N VAL A 511 15.43 -31.01 0.73
CA VAL A 511 14.83 -29.92 -0.05
C VAL A 511 14.37 -28.80 0.88
N THR A 512 14.67 -27.56 0.51
CA THR A 512 14.10 -26.34 1.11
C THR A 512 13.13 -25.70 0.13
N ALA A 513 11.92 -25.40 0.58
CA ALA A 513 10.90 -24.66 -0.17
C ALA A 513 10.74 -23.25 0.39
N TYR A 514 10.69 -22.24 -0.47
CA TYR A 514 10.57 -20.83 -0.08
C TYR A 514 9.95 -19.98 -1.19
N PRO A 515 9.35 -18.82 -0.87
CA PRO A 515 8.81 -17.90 -1.88
C PRO A 515 9.92 -17.45 -2.84
N SER A 516 9.64 -17.47 -4.14
CA SER A 516 10.63 -17.02 -5.12
C SER A 516 10.97 -15.54 -4.94
N GLY A 517 12.19 -15.14 -5.34
CA GLY A 517 12.70 -13.79 -5.15
C GLY A 517 13.15 -13.45 -3.72
N THR A 518 13.08 -14.40 -2.77
CA THR A 518 13.50 -14.18 -1.38
C THR A 518 14.78 -14.93 -1.01
N ALA A 519 15.44 -14.50 0.07
CA ALA A 519 16.58 -15.22 0.63
C ALA A 519 16.15 -16.61 1.15
N ARG A 520 16.93 -17.64 0.80
CA ARG A 520 16.66 -19.02 1.21
C ARG A 520 16.70 -19.16 2.74
N PRO A 521 15.66 -19.69 3.39
CA PRO A 521 15.67 -19.92 4.84
C PRO A 521 16.55 -21.12 5.21
N ASN A 522 16.98 -21.17 6.48
CA ASN A 522 17.69 -22.31 7.05
C ASN A 522 16.73 -23.38 7.58
N ALA A 523 15.82 -23.86 6.71
CA ALA A 523 14.82 -24.87 7.03
C ALA A 523 14.92 -26.05 6.04
N SER A 524 14.67 -27.27 6.51
CA SER A 524 14.51 -28.44 5.65
C SER A 524 13.06 -28.85 5.62
N ASN A 525 12.44 -28.92 4.44
CA ASN A 525 11.06 -29.35 4.28
C ASN A 525 10.97 -30.87 4.04
N LEU A 526 11.92 -31.48 3.33
CA LEU A 526 11.90 -32.91 3.03
C LEU A 526 13.31 -33.47 2.99
N ASN A 527 13.58 -34.50 3.79
CA ASN A 527 14.89 -35.14 3.90
C ASN A 527 14.80 -36.56 3.32
N TYR A 528 15.84 -37.00 2.63
CA TYR A 528 15.85 -38.25 1.89
C TYR A 528 17.22 -38.92 1.89
N ALA A 529 17.22 -40.24 1.74
CA ALA A 529 18.38 -41.07 1.47
C ALA A 529 18.55 -41.34 -0.03
N THR A 530 19.74 -41.80 -0.44
CA THR A 530 20.02 -42.22 -1.83
C THR A 530 19.02 -43.28 -2.31
N GLY A 531 18.48 -43.08 -3.51
CA GLY A 531 17.49 -43.98 -4.13
C GLY A 531 16.09 -43.96 -3.50
N GLN A 532 15.86 -43.18 -2.44
CA GLN A 532 14.57 -43.14 -1.75
C GLN A 532 13.52 -42.34 -2.54
N ILE A 533 12.31 -42.87 -2.62
CA ILE A 533 11.12 -42.11 -3.04
C ILE A 533 10.34 -41.76 -1.77
N VAL A 534 10.21 -40.48 -1.45
CA VAL A 534 9.57 -40.02 -0.21
C VAL A 534 8.81 -38.71 -0.42
N PRO A 535 7.58 -38.60 0.09
CA PRO A 535 6.82 -37.35 0.10
C PRO A 535 6.81 -36.66 1.48
N ASN A 536 6.55 -35.35 1.48
CA ASN A 536 6.12 -34.60 2.66
C ASN A 536 5.21 -33.43 2.24
N LEU A 537 4.17 -33.13 3.04
CA LEU A 537 3.34 -31.94 2.82
C LEU A 537 4.11 -30.66 3.15
N VAL A 538 3.94 -29.63 2.34
CA VAL A 538 4.57 -28.32 2.52
C VAL A 538 3.53 -27.23 2.40
N THR A 539 3.47 -26.34 3.40
CA THR A 539 2.79 -25.05 3.31
C THR A 539 3.84 -23.96 3.36
N VAL A 540 3.89 -23.11 2.33
CA VAL A 540 4.92 -22.08 2.16
C VAL A 540 4.31 -20.82 1.53
N PRO A 541 4.82 -19.62 1.87
CA PRO A 541 4.45 -18.41 1.14
C PRO A 541 4.75 -18.51 -0.35
N VAL A 542 3.97 -17.80 -1.17
CA VAL A 542 4.21 -17.66 -2.61
C VAL A 542 4.93 -16.33 -2.86
N GLY A 543 5.94 -16.34 -3.74
CA GLY A 543 6.68 -15.12 -4.11
C GLY A 543 5.79 -14.11 -4.85
N SER A 544 6.24 -12.85 -4.94
CA SER A 544 5.50 -11.80 -5.66
C SER A 544 5.32 -12.09 -7.15
N ASP A 545 6.18 -12.93 -7.73
CA ASP A 545 6.05 -13.44 -9.10
C ASP A 545 5.08 -14.64 -9.23
N GLY A 546 4.39 -14.99 -8.13
CA GLY A 546 3.45 -16.10 -8.07
C GLY A 546 4.11 -17.48 -8.00
N LYS A 547 5.42 -17.58 -7.71
CA LYS A 547 6.17 -18.84 -7.71
C LYS A 547 6.63 -19.29 -6.33
N VAL A 548 6.89 -20.60 -6.24
CA VAL A 548 7.66 -21.22 -5.16
C VAL A 548 8.96 -21.76 -5.72
N THR A 549 10.05 -21.57 -4.99
CA THR A 549 11.37 -22.11 -5.29
C THR A 549 11.69 -23.30 -4.39
N LEU A 550 12.20 -24.37 -4.99
CA LEU A 550 12.71 -25.57 -4.32
C LEU A 550 14.23 -25.63 -4.51
N TYR A 551 14.97 -25.79 -3.42
CA TYR A 551 16.42 -25.91 -3.41
C TYR A 551 16.87 -27.31 -2.98
N ASN A 552 17.74 -27.94 -3.77
CA ASN A 552 18.33 -29.26 -3.46
C ASN A 552 19.65 -29.09 -2.68
N GLN A 553 19.63 -29.35 -1.37
CA GLN A 553 20.84 -29.46 -0.56
C GLN A 553 21.31 -30.92 -0.52
N SER A 554 22.14 -31.31 -1.49
CA SER A 554 22.85 -32.59 -1.49
C SER A 554 24.13 -32.49 -2.31
N SER A 555 24.96 -33.54 -2.29
CA SER A 555 26.08 -33.72 -3.23
C SER A 555 25.68 -34.37 -4.55
N GLY A 556 24.39 -34.67 -4.73
CA GLY A 556 23.84 -35.36 -5.90
C GLY A 556 22.66 -34.62 -6.53
N THR A 557 22.11 -35.22 -7.57
CA THR A 557 20.86 -34.79 -8.20
C THR A 557 19.64 -35.41 -7.53
N ALA A 558 18.48 -34.74 -7.65
CA ALA A 558 17.18 -35.27 -7.24
C ALA A 558 16.09 -34.85 -8.22
N GLN A 559 15.09 -35.71 -8.42
CA GLN A 559 13.85 -35.31 -9.10
C GLN A 559 12.82 -34.83 -8.08
N LEU A 560 12.19 -33.69 -8.36
CA LEU A 560 11.20 -33.05 -7.50
C LEU A 560 9.84 -33.01 -8.19
N ILE A 561 8.80 -33.35 -7.43
CA ILE A 561 7.41 -33.34 -7.87
C ILE A 561 6.61 -32.51 -6.86
N ALA A 562 5.77 -31.60 -7.33
CA ALA A 562 4.88 -30.81 -6.48
C ALA A 562 3.42 -31.00 -6.90
N ASP A 563 2.65 -31.67 -6.05
CA ASP A 563 1.21 -31.89 -6.21
C ASP A 563 0.43 -30.94 -5.28
N VAL A 564 -0.15 -29.87 -5.81
CA VAL A 564 -0.88 -28.83 -5.06
C VAL A 564 -2.26 -29.33 -4.63
N SER A 565 -2.59 -29.13 -3.35
CA SER A 565 -3.85 -29.57 -2.72
C SER A 565 -4.76 -28.41 -2.29
N GLY A 566 -4.21 -27.20 -2.22
CA GLY A 566 -4.95 -25.97 -1.96
C GLY A 566 -4.04 -24.76 -1.82
N TYR A 567 -4.64 -23.60 -1.70
CA TYR A 567 -3.96 -22.31 -1.61
C TYR A 567 -4.65 -21.39 -0.61
N TYR A 568 -3.94 -20.36 -0.18
CA TYR A 568 -4.45 -19.34 0.72
C TYR A 568 -4.66 -18.03 -0.02
N VAL A 569 -5.82 -17.41 0.20
CA VAL A 569 -6.17 -16.10 -0.36
C VAL A 569 -6.21 -15.09 0.78
N PRO A 570 -5.56 -13.92 0.65
CA PRO A 570 -5.65 -12.84 1.62
C PRO A 570 -7.11 -12.51 1.96
N ALA A 571 -7.43 -12.44 3.26
CA ALA A 571 -8.74 -11.99 3.71
C ALA A 571 -8.79 -10.46 3.77
N ALA A 572 -9.97 -9.87 3.50
CA ALA A 572 -10.17 -8.42 3.58
C ALA A 572 -10.21 -7.90 5.04
N THR A 573 -10.55 -8.77 5.99
CA THR A 573 -10.63 -8.49 7.43
C THR A 573 -10.14 -9.70 8.20
N SER A 574 -9.40 -9.52 9.30
CA SER A 574 -8.89 -10.63 10.09
C SER A 574 -10.00 -11.33 10.90
N ALA A 575 -10.01 -12.66 10.88
CA ALA A 575 -10.98 -13.50 11.60
C ALA A 575 -10.33 -14.70 12.31
N PRO A 576 -10.91 -15.20 13.41
CA PRO A 576 -10.44 -16.43 14.06
C PRO A 576 -10.31 -17.62 13.09
N GLY A 577 -9.23 -18.39 13.22
CA GLY A 577 -8.96 -19.54 12.36
C GLY A 577 -8.39 -19.21 10.99
N GLU A 578 -8.15 -17.94 10.64
CA GLU A 578 -7.38 -17.61 9.43
C GLU A 578 -5.90 -17.97 9.60
N PHE A 579 -5.26 -18.36 8.51
CA PHE A 579 -3.85 -18.75 8.48
C PHE A 579 -2.96 -17.55 8.17
N GLN A 580 -1.89 -17.41 8.94
CA GLN A 580 -0.83 -16.46 8.68
C GLN A 580 0.45 -17.22 8.34
N ALA A 581 0.84 -17.14 7.07
CA ALA A 581 2.02 -17.80 6.57
C ALA A 581 3.28 -17.07 7.03
N LEU A 582 4.32 -17.82 7.38
CA LEU A 582 5.62 -17.29 7.79
C LEU A 582 6.71 -17.85 6.89
N ALA A 583 7.80 -17.10 6.74
CA ALA A 583 9.05 -17.70 6.28
C ALA A 583 9.45 -18.83 7.26
N PRO A 584 9.72 -20.05 6.78
CA PRO A 584 10.06 -21.17 7.65
C PRO A 584 11.22 -20.86 8.59
N SER A 585 11.04 -21.06 9.89
CA SER A 585 12.03 -20.73 10.92
C SER A 585 12.09 -21.77 12.04
N ARG A 586 13.28 -21.96 12.62
CA ARG A 586 13.55 -23.02 13.61
C ARG A 586 13.15 -22.60 15.02
N PHE A 587 12.25 -23.37 15.63
CA PHE A 587 11.75 -23.14 16.99
C PHE A 587 12.26 -24.16 18.01
N LEU A 588 12.62 -25.36 17.54
CA LEU A 588 13.21 -26.40 18.36
C LEU A 588 14.32 -27.12 17.60
N ASP A 589 15.44 -27.38 18.29
CA ASP A 589 16.49 -28.29 17.81
C ASP A 589 17.18 -28.92 19.01
N THR A 590 16.81 -30.16 19.32
CA THR A 590 17.39 -30.86 20.47
C THR A 590 18.78 -31.42 20.17
N ARG A 591 19.28 -31.35 18.93
CA ARG A 591 20.65 -31.84 18.60
C ARG A 591 21.73 -31.06 19.33
N ASN A 592 21.45 -29.80 19.64
CA ASN A 592 22.35 -28.94 20.41
C ASN A 592 22.14 -29.08 21.93
N ASN A 593 21.21 -29.96 22.35
CA ASN A 593 20.79 -30.18 23.73
C ASN A 593 20.70 -31.69 24.03
N THR A 594 20.07 -32.05 25.15
CA THR A 594 19.83 -33.46 25.52
C THR A 594 18.80 -34.11 24.58
N PRO A 595 19.09 -35.31 24.03
CA PRO A 595 18.11 -36.11 23.32
C PRO A 595 16.83 -36.35 24.14
N VAL A 596 15.69 -36.39 23.47
CA VAL A 596 14.41 -36.69 24.10
C VAL A 596 14.41 -38.15 24.55
N ALA A 597 14.28 -38.37 25.86
CA ALA A 597 14.32 -39.68 26.48
C ALA A 597 13.21 -40.64 25.99
N PRO A 598 13.38 -41.97 26.17
CA PRO A 598 12.30 -42.94 25.99
C PRO A 598 11.07 -42.54 26.82
N ASN A 599 9.90 -42.46 26.21
CA ASN A 599 8.67 -42.00 26.85
C ASN A 599 8.80 -40.59 27.47
N GLY A 600 9.74 -39.79 26.97
CA GLY A 600 9.99 -38.42 27.41
C GLY A 600 9.24 -37.40 26.57
N THR A 601 9.18 -36.17 27.08
CA THR A 601 8.59 -35.03 26.39
C THR A 601 9.57 -33.88 26.26
N VAL A 602 9.42 -33.08 25.21
CA VAL A 602 10.02 -31.74 25.08
C VAL A 602 8.94 -30.77 24.62
N SER A 603 8.95 -29.54 25.10
CA SER A 603 8.02 -28.50 24.66
C SER A 603 8.78 -27.28 24.16
N PHE A 604 8.20 -26.58 23.19
CA PHE A 604 8.76 -25.33 22.66
C PHE A 604 7.69 -24.24 22.63
N GLN A 605 8.12 -22.99 22.81
CA GLN A 605 7.26 -21.80 22.81
C GLN A 605 6.91 -21.41 21.38
N VAL A 606 5.62 -21.20 21.11
CA VAL A 606 5.10 -20.70 19.83
C VAL A 606 4.57 -19.28 20.00
N GLY A 607 3.63 -19.08 20.91
CA GLY A 607 3.03 -17.78 21.15
C GLY A 607 4.05 -16.77 21.69
N GLY A 608 4.08 -15.57 21.11
CA GLY A 608 5.01 -14.50 21.49
C GLY A 608 6.42 -14.64 20.93
N VAL A 609 6.66 -15.57 20.00
CA VAL A 609 7.99 -15.83 19.41
C VAL A 609 7.97 -15.46 17.93
N SER A 610 9.03 -14.79 17.46
CA SER A 610 9.24 -14.48 16.04
C SER A 610 8.04 -13.79 15.34
N GLY A 611 7.38 -12.88 16.05
CA GLY A 611 6.22 -12.13 15.53
C GLY A 611 4.87 -12.86 15.66
N ILE A 612 4.84 -14.09 16.17
CA ILE A 612 3.60 -14.81 16.44
C ILE A 612 2.90 -14.18 17.66
N PRO A 613 1.59 -13.89 17.62
CA PRO A 613 0.82 -13.40 18.76
C PRO A 613 0.96 -14.30 19.99
N ALA A 614 0.86 -13.72 21.19
CA ALA A 614 0.95 -14.48 22.44
C ALA A 614 -0.05 -15.65 22.51
N THR A 615 -1.22 -15.48 21.90
CA THR A 615 -2.27 -16.50 21.80
C THR A 615 -2.61 -16.79 20.35
N VAL A 616 -2.51 -18.06 19.96
CA VAL A 616 -2.89 -18.60 18.65
C VAL A 616 -3.67 -19.89 18.84
N SER A 617 -4.50 -20.30 17.88
CA SER A 617 -5.32 -21.52 18.01
C SER A 617 -4.54 -22.78 17.62
N ALA A 618 -3.70 -22.69 16.58
CA ALA A 618 -2.89 -23.78 16.07
C ALA A 618 -1.63 -23.28 15.37
N VAL A 619 -0.67 -24.19 15.17
CA VAL A 619 0.59 -23.93 14.47
C VAL A 619 0.85 -25.01 13.45
N THR A 620 1.43 -24.63 12.30
CA THR A 620 1.92 -25.55 11.28
C THR A 620 3.45 -25.51 11.26
N PHE A 621 4.08 -26.68 11.37
CA PHE A 621 5.54 -26.83 11.37
C PHE A 621 5.98 -28.15 10.75
N ASN A 622 7.21 -28.19 10.24
CA ASN A 622 7.86 -29.43 9.85
C ASN A 622 8.58 -30.03 11.06
N LEU A 623 8.23 -31.25 11.43
CA LEU A 623 8.86 -32.02 12.51
C LEU A 623 9.88 -32.98 11.90
N THR A 624 11.14 -32.93 12.34
CA THR A 624 12.18 -33.87 11.92
C THR A 624 12.71 -34.68 13.09
N VAL A 625 12.73 -36.01 12.94
CA VAL A 625 13.47 -36.92 13.82
C VAL A 625 14.89 -37.10 13.28
N ALA A 626 15.87 -37.05 14.18
CA ALA A 626 17.27 -37.32 13.89
C ALA A 626 17.90 -38.22 14.98
N ASN A 627 18.85 -39.06 14.57
CA ASN A 627 19.60 -39.97 15.45
C ASN A 627 18.74 -40.81 16.43
N PRO A 628 17.60 -41.42 16.01
CA PRO A 628 16.83 -42.28 16.90
C PRO A 628 17.59 -43.57 17.21
N THR A 629 17.65 -43.95 18.50
CA THR A 629 18.35 -45.16 18.97
C THR A 629 17.46 -46.40 19.03
N SER A 630 16.17 -46.27 18.75
CA SER A 630 15.20 -47.35 18.65
C SER A 630 14.08 -46.96 17.69
N PHE A 631 13.34 -47.94 17.17
CA PHE A 631 12.08 -47.70 16.47
C PHE A 631 11.07 -47.02 17.41
N GLY A 632 10.25 -46.10 16.87
CA GLY A 632 9.21 -45.44 17.63
C GLY A 632 8.42 -44.41 16.84
N PHE A 633 7.69 -43.57 17.56
CA PHE A 633 6.97 -42.44 16.98
C PHE A 633 6.90 -41.22 17.91
N VAL A 634 6.64 -40.07 17.31
CA VAL A 634 6.39 -38.80 18.01
C VAL A 634 4.91 -38.45 17.98
N THR A 635 4.37 -38.03 19.12
CA THR A 635 3.05 -37.40 19.25
C THR A 635 3.23 -35.91 19.57
N ALA A 636 2.61 -35.04 18.78
CA ALA A 636 2.58 -33.60 18.99
C ALA A 636 1.18 -33.17 19.47
N TYR A 637 1.11 -32.31 20.49
CA TYR A 637 -0.14 -31.85 21.09
C TYR A 637 0.03 -30.54 21.84
N ALA A 638 -1.08 -29.89 22.16
CA ALA A 638 -1.09 -28.67 22.96
C ALA A 638 -0.53 -28.93 24.36
N SER A 639 0.43 -28.11 24.80
CA SER A 639 0.98 -28.19 26.15
C SER A 639 -0.12 -28.01 27.20
N GLY A 640 0.00 -28.72 28.32
CA GLY A 640 -0.99 -28.72 29.39
C GLY A 640 -2.27 -29.53 29.12
N THR A 641 -2.36 -30.22 27.97
CA THR A 641 -3.51 -31.09 27.65
C THR A 641 -3.16 -32.59 27.77
N ALA A 642 -4.18 -33.45 27.82
CA ALA A 642 -3.98 -34.89 27.80
C ALA A 642 -3.43 -35.33 26.43
N ARG A 643 -2.40 -36.18 26.45
CA ARG A 643 -1.77 -36.70 25.24
C ARG A 643 -2.79 -37.51 24.40
N PRO A 644 -2.97 -37.19 23.11
CA PRO A 644 -3.84 -37.96 22.22
C PRO A 644 -3.24 -39.32 21.85
N ASN A 645 -4.08 -40.25 21.39
CA ASN A 645 -3.65 -41.55 20.85
C ASN A 645 -3.32 -41.49 19.34
N ALA A 646 -2.69 -40.39 18.92
CA ALA A 646 -2.30 -40.14 17.54
C ALA A 646 -0.77 -40.15 17.42
N SER A 647 -0.25 -40.66 16.31
CA SER A 647 1.16 -40.54 15.96
C SER A 647 1.31 -39.52 14.84
N ASN A 648 2.22 -38.56 14.99
CA ASN A 648 2.52 -37.58 13.95
C ASN A 648 3.68 -38.06 13.07
N LEU A 649 4.71 -38.67 13.64
CA LEU A 649 5.89 -39.07 12.88
C LEU A 649 6.47 -40.38 13.39
N ASN A 650 6.59 -41.38 12.52
CA ASN A 650 7.07 -42.72 12.83
C ASN A 650 8.46 -42.92 12.20
N TYR A 651 9.35 -43.61 12.89
CA TYR A 651 10.74 -43.75 12.48
C TYR A 651 11.35 -45.09 12.90
N ALA A 652 12.32 -45.56 12.12
CA ALA A 652 13.21 -46.67 12.45
C ALA A 652 14.50 -46.17 13.12
N THR A 653 15.25 -47.10 13.74
CA THR A 653 16.58 -46.82 14.31
C THR A 653 17.51 -46.23 13.26
N GLY A 654 18.22 -45.13 13.60
CA GLY A 654 19.15 -44.43 12.72
C GLY A 654 18.50 -43.60 11.59
N GLN A 655 17.17 -43.60 11.46
CA GLN A 655 16.48 -42.88 10.38
C GLN A 655 16.42 -41.38 10.64
N ILE A 656 16.75 -40.57 9.63
CA ILE A 656 16.41 -39.14 9.60
C ILE A 656 15.17 -38.98 8.72
N VAL A 657 14.07 -38.49 9.30
CA VAL A 657 12.80 -38.40 8.59
C VAL A 657 11.98 -37.19 9.07
N PRO A 658 11.42 -36.40 8.14
CA PRO A 658 10.49 -35.32 8.47
C PRO A 658 9.03 -35.72 8.26
N ASN A 659 8.13 -34.98 8.90
CA ASN A 659 6.71 -34.90 8.54
C ASN A 659 6.16 -33.52 8.91
N SER A 660 5.28 -32.98 8.07
CA SER A 660 4.52 -31.78 8.42
C SER A 660 3.51 -32.07 9.53
N VAL A 661 3.28 -31.08 10.40
CA VAL A 661 2.39 -31.19 11.56
C VAL A 661 1.60 -29.91 11.72
N THR A 662 0.28 -30.03 11.81
CA THR A 662 -0.62 -28.96 12.26
C THR A 662 -1.34 -29.42 13.53
N VAL A 663 -1.12 -28.73 14.64
CA VAL A 663 -1.68 -29.08 15.96
C VAL A 663 -2.11 -27.83 16.74
N PRO A 664 -3.04 -27.96 17.70
CA PRO A 664 -3.40 -26.86 18.60
C PRO A 664 -2.21 -26.41 19.46
N VAL A 665 -2.22 -25.14 19.85
CA VAL A 665 -1.25 -24.54 20.79
C VAL A 665 -1.86 -24.47 22.19
N GLY A 666 -1.09 -24.81 23.22
CA GLY A 666 -1.54 -24.76 24.62
C GLY A 666 -1.85 -23.34 25.09
N ALA A 667 -2.59 -23.21 26.19
CA ALA A 667 -2.91 -21.91 26.79
C ALA A 667 -1.65 -21.15 27.28
N ASP A 668 -0.55 -21.87 27.50
CA ASP A 668 0.78 -21.35 27.79
C ASP A 668 1.57 -20.93 26.52
N GLY A 669 0.95 -21.02 25.34
CA GLY A 669 1.55 -20.72 24.05
C GLY A 669 2.52 -21.79 23.55
N LYS A 670 2.51 -23.01 24.10
CA LYS A 670 3.47 -24.08 23.76
C LYS A 670 2.86 -25.28 23.04
N VAL A 671 3.73 -25.99 22.31
CA VAL A 671 3.47 -27.34 21.79
C VAL A 671 4.39 -28.33 22.51
N THR A 672 3.84 -29.50 22.87
CA THR A 672 4.57 -30.62 23.46
C THR A 672 4.76 -31.74 22.44
N LEU A 673 5.98 -32.26 22.36
CA LEU A 673 6.37 -33.43 21.58
C LEU A 673 6.72 -34.57 22.53
N TYR A 674 6.13 -35.74 22.30
CA TYR A 674 6.34 -36.95 23.11
C TYR A 674 6.98 -38.06 22.29
N ASN A 675 8.10 -38.61 22.77
CA ASN A 675 8.81 -39.73 22.15
C ASN A 675 8.29 -41.08 22.69
N GLN A 676 7.47 -41.78 21.92
CA GLN A 676 7.08 -43.16 22.22
C GLN A 676 8.07 -44.15 21.61
N SER A 677 9.11 -44.49 22.37
CA SER A 677 10.07 -45.54 22.00
C SER A 677 10.79 -46.10 23.23
N SER A 678 11.57 -47.15 23.05
CA SER A 678 12.52 -47.66 24.05
C SER A 678 13.87 -46.92 24.05
N GLY A 679 14.06 -45.95 23.15
CA GLY A 679 15.32 -45.26 22.93
C GLY A 679 15.20 -43.73 22.98
N THR A 680 16.33 -43.05 22.92
CA THR A 680 16.38 -41.60 22.74
C THR A 680 16.24 -41.21 21.26
N THR A 681 15.82 -39.97 21.01
CA THR A 681 15.80 -39.37 19.68
C THR A 681 16.03 -37.85 19.73
N GLN A 682 16.50 -37.25 18.64
CA GLN A 682 16.57 -35.80 18.49
C GLN A 682 15.39 -35.29 17.67
N LEU A 683 14.79 -34.17 18.09
CA LEU A 683 13.64 -33.54 17.46
C LEU A 683 14.00 -32.11 17.02
N ILE A 684 13.57 -31.78 15.80
CA ILE A 684 13.70 -30.44 15.21
C ILE A 684 12.31 -29.99 14.79
N ALA A 685 11.92 -28.76 15.09
CA ALA A 685 10.66 -28.16 14.65
C ALA A 685 10.93 -26.83 13.93
N ASP A 686 10.61 -26.79 12.64
CA ASP A 686 10.70 -25.59 11.79
C ASP A 686 9.27 -25.10 11.47
N VAL A 687 8.86 -23.96 12.05
CA VAL A 687 7.51 -23.38 11.94
C VAL A 687 7.34 -22.62 10.62
N SER A 688 6.24 -22.85 9.92
CA SER A 688 5.90 -22.21 8.63
C SER A 688 4.62 -21.37 8.66
N GLY A 689 3.90 -21.32 9.78
CA GLY A 689 2.77 -20.43 9.97
C GLY A 689 1.89 -20.81 11.17
N TYR A 690 0.89 -19.98 11.46
CA TYR A 690 -0.05 -20.18 12.57
C TYR A 690 -1.47 -19.79 12.19
N TYR A 691 -2.42 -20.23 13.00
CA TYR A 691 -3.84 -19.88 12.87
C TYR A 691 -4.27 -18.94 13.99
N LEU A 692 -5.04 -17.91 13.63
CA LEU A 692 -5.53 -16.91 14.59
C LEU A 692 -6.38 -17.56 15.69
N ALA A 693 -6.26 -17.04 16.91
CA ALA A 693 -6.99 -17.52 18.09
C ALA A 693 -8.50 -17.27 17.98
N GLY A 694 -9.28 -18.04 18.74
CA GLY A 694 -10.74 -17.97 18.79
C GLY A 694 -11.43 -19.11 18.02
N THR A 695 -12.75 -19.06 17.98
CA THR A 695 -13.58 -20.06 17.27
C THR A 695 -13.75 -19.63 15.83
N ALA A 696 -13.35 -20.52 14.91
CA ALA A 696 -13.47 -20.30 13.48
C ALA A 696 -14.95 -20.23 13.07
N THR A 697 -15.32 -19.20 12.31
CA THR A 697 -16.73 -18.96 11.88
C THR A 697 -16.87 -18.61 10.40
N ALA A 698 -15.79 -18.20 9.73
CA ALA A 698 -15.81 -17.78 8.33
C ALA A 698 -15.39 -18.92 7.39
N SER A 699 -15.90 -18.90 6.15
CA SER A 699 -15.53 -19.87 5.11
C SER A 699 -14.02 -19.93 4.89
N GLY A 700 -13.45 -21.15 4.83
CA GLY A 700 -12.02 -21.37 4.64
C GLY A 700 -11.14 -21.10 5.87
N THR A 701 -11.72 -20.77 7.03
CA THR A 701 -10.98 -20.72 8.30
C THR A 701 -10.83 -22.11 8.90
N PHE A 702 -9.71 -22.35 9.59
CA PHE A 702 -9.35 -23.62 10.19
C PHE A 702 -9.82 -23.71 11.64
N GLN A 703 -10.50 -24.79 11.98
CA GLN A 703 -10.80 -25.15 13.36
C GLN A 703 -9.92 -26.33 13.78
N PRO A 704 -8.93 -26.11 14.66
CA PRO A 704 -8.15 -27.20 15.21
C PRO A 704 -8.97 -28.04 16.18
N ILE A 705 -8.67 -29.34 16.21
CA ILE A 705 -9.16 -30.28 17.22
C ILE A 705 -7.99 -31.02 17.86
N ALA A 706 -8.22 -31.61 19.03
CA ALA A 706 -7.26 -32.58 19.57
C ALA A 706 -7.09 -33.73 18.56
N PRO A 707 -5.86 -34.10 18.16
CA PRO A 707 -5.64 -35.17 17.19
C PRO A 707 -6.39 -36.46 17.56
N ASN A 708 -7.24 -36.95 16.66
CA ASN A 708 -8.16 -38.06 16.91
C ASN A 708 -8.15 -39.08 15.75
N ARG A 709 -8.22 -40.37 16.07
CA ARG A 709 -8.18 -41.47 15.10
C ARG A 709 -9.53 -41.73 14.47
N PHE A 710 -9.64 -41.54 13.16
CA PHE A 710 -10.89 -41.69 12.39
C PHE A 710 -10.90 -42.97 11.53
N LEU A 711 -9.72 -43.45 11.13
CA LEU A 711 -9.55 -44.69 10.41
C LEU A 711 -8.37 -45.47 11.00
N ASP A 712 -8.56 -46.78 11.17
CA ASP A 712 -7.48 -47.71 11.48
C ASP A 712 -7.82 -49.09 10.94
N THR A 713 -7.36 -49.38 9.72
CA THR A 713 -7.71 -50.66 9.09
C THR A 713 -7.01 -51.85 9.72
N ARG A 714 -6.07 -51.66 10.67
CA ARG A 714 -5.46 -52.76 11.44
C ARG A 714 -6.48 -53.48 12.32
N ASN A 715 -7.55 -52.78 12.68
CA ASN A 715 -8.67 -53.33 13.45
C ASN A 715 -9.76 -53.91 12.53
N SER A 716 -9.53 -53.92 11.21
CA SER A 716 -10.43 -54.44 10.19
C SER A 716 -9.63 -55.15 9.08
N THR A 717 -10.22 -55.28 7.89
CA THR A 717 -9.53 -55.86 6.73
C THR A 717 -8.50 -54.87 6.16
N PRO A 718 -7.27 -55.31 5.82
CA PRO A 718 -6.33 -54.52 5.04
C PRO A 718 -6.95 -54.04 3.72
N VAL A 719 -6.50 -52.88 3.24
CA VAL A 719 -6.92 -52.38 1.93
C VAL A 719 -6.35 -53.30 0.85
N ALA A 720 -7.22 -53.82 0.00
CA ALA A 720 -6.88 -54.73 -1.08
C ALA A 720 -5.97 -54.07 -2.14
N PRO A 721 -5.27 -54.85 -2.99
CA PRO A 721 -4.54 -54.32 -4.13
C PRO A 721 -5.45 -53.47 -5.02
N ASN A 722 -5.03 -52.24 -5.32
CA ASN A 722 -5.83 -51.25 -6.07
C ASN A 722 -7.24 -51.02 -5.47
N GLY A 723 -7.36 -51.20 -4.16
CA GLY A 723 -8.60 -51.03 -3.42
C GLY A 723 -8.80 -49.61 -2.89
N THR A 724 -10.03 -49.33 -2.44
CA THR A 724 -10.40 -48.10 -1.75
C THR A 724 -10.90 -48.38 -0.34
N VAL A 725 -10.75 -47.40 0.54
CA VAL A 725 -11.43 -47.32 1.83
C VAL A 725 -11.87 -45.88 2.06
N SER A 726 -13.07 -45.69 2.61
CA SER A 726 -13.59 -44.36 2.94
C SER A 726 -13.91 -44.28 4.42
N PHE A 727 -13.74 -43.09 5.01
CA PHE A 727 -14.09 -42.83 6.40
C PHE A 727 -14.90 -41.54 6.53
N GLN A 728 -15.83 -41.52 7.49
CA GLN A 728 -16.67 -40.36 7.80
C GLN A 728 -15.83 -39.29 8.50
N VAL A 729 -16.01 -38.03 8.12
CA VAL A 729 -15.42 -36.86 8.78
C VAL A 729 -16.53 -35.95 9.28
N GLY A 730 -17.46 -35.56 8.40
CA GLY A 730 -18.56 -34.67 8.75
C GLY A 730 -19.54 -35.32 9.72
N GLY A 731 -19.96 -34.57 10.75
CA GLY A 731 -20.98 -34.98 11.70
C GLY A 731 -20.53 -35.94 12.81
N ILE A 732 -19.22 -36.20 12.93
CA ILE A 732 -18.66 -37.05 13.99
C ILE A 732 -17.57 -36.31 14.78
N SER A 733 -17.35 -36.71 16.03
CA SER A 733 -16.26 -36.19 16.89
C SER A 733 -16.22 -34.66 17.01
N GLY A 734 -17.39 -34.01 16.99
CA GLY A 734 -17.52 -32.55 17.08
C GLY A 734 -17.30 -31.79 15.76
N ILE A 735 -17.03 -32.47 14.64
CA ILE A 735 -16.91 -31.85 13.33
C ILE A 735 -18.33 -31.61 12.75
N PRO A 736 -18.63 -30.41 12.20
CA PRO A 736 -19.89 -30.13 11.53
C PRO A 736 -20.20 -31.13 10.41
N ALA A 737 -21.48 -31.31 10.09
CA ALA A 737 -21.90 -32.22 9.02
C ALA A 737 -21.27 -31.87 7.66
N THR A 738 -21.08 -30.57 7.40
CA THR A 738 -20.50 -30.03 6.18
C THR A 738 -19.24 -29.23 6.49
N VAL A 739 -18.13 -29.61 5.86
CA VAL A 739 -16.82 -28.95 5.93
C VAL A 739 -16.21 -28.92 4.53
N SER A 740 -15.40 -27.92 4.21
CA SER A 740 -14.77 -27.82 2.87
C SER A 740 -13.60 -28.80 2.72
N ALA A 741 -12.77 -28.89 3.75
CA ALA A 741 -11.58 -29.72 3.76
C ALA A 741 -11.23 -30.21 5.17
N VAL A 742 -10.39 -31.24 5.23
CA VAL A 742 -9.90 -31.83 6.47
C VAL A 742 -8.38 -31.99 6.41
N THR A 743 -7.72 -31.78 7.55
CA THR A 743 -6.29 -32.04 7.73
C THR A 743 -6.09 -33.24 8.66
N PHE A 744 -5.35 -34.24 8.19
CA PHE A 744 -5.08 -35.47 8.95
C PHE A 744 -3.70 -36.05 8.63
N ASN A 745 -3.11 -36.73 9.61
CA ASN A 745 -1.91 -37.53 9.37
C ASN A 745 -2.32 -38.91 8.81
N LEU A 746 -1.86 -39.22 7.61
CA LEU A 746 -2.07 -40.51 6.95
C LEU A 746 -0.86 -41.40 7.21
N THR A 747 -1.07 -42.57 7.79
CA THR A 747 0.01 -43.57 8.00
C THR A 747 -0.29 -44.86 7.26
N VAL A 748 0.70 -45.34 6.50
CA VAL A 748 0.71 -46.69 5.95
C VAL A 748 1.45 -47.62 6.91
N ALA A 749 0.87 -48.79 7.19
CA ALA A 749 1.48 -49.84 8.01
C ALA A 749 1.37 -51.21 7.32
N ASN A 750 2.36 -52.06 7.56
CA ASN A 750 2.46 -53.43 7.03
C ASN A 750 2.15 -53.58 5.52
N PRO A 751 2.68 -52.72 4.63
CA PRO A 751 2.45 -52.89 3.20
C PRO A 751 3.19 -54.12 2.66
N THR A 752 2.50 -54.98 1.89
CA THR A 752 3.09 -56.22 1.34
C THR A 752 3.75 -56.04 -0.03
N SER A 753 3.68 -54.84 -0.60
CA SER A 753 4.34 -54.46 -1.85
C SER A 753 4.58 -52.96 -1.88
N PHE A 754 5.46 -52.49 -2.76
CA PHE A 754 5.60 -51.06 -3.04
C PHE A 754 4.27 -50.48 -3.57
N GLY A 755 3.99 -49.22 -3.24
CA GLY A 755 2.78 -48.55 -3.69
C GLY A 755 2.67 -47.12 -3.23
N PHE A 756 1.50 -46.53 -3.49
CA PHE A 756 1.15 -45.20 -3.00
C PHE A 756 -0.32 -45.08 -2.64
N VAL A 757 -0.66 -44.07 -1.84
CA VAL A 757 -2.02 -43.71 -1.46
C VAL A 757 -2.40 -42.37 -2.07
N THR A 758 -3.59 -42.29 -2.65
CA THR A 758 -4.25 -41.05 -3.08
C THR A 758 -5.47 -40.80 -2.20
N ALA A 759 -5.53 -39.63 -1.57
CA ALA A 759 -6.67 -39.17 -0.78
C ALA A 759 -7.46 -38.12 -1.56
N TYR A 760 -8.80 -38.22 -1.54
CA TYR A 760 -9.69 -37.31 -2.26
C TYR A 760 -11.11 -37.31 -1.67
N ALA A 761 -11.89 -36.30 -2.02
CA ALA A 761 -13.29 -36.21 -1.62
C ALA A 761 -14.10 -37.41 -2.14
N SER A 762 -14.85 -38.07 -1.25
CA SER A 762 -15.74 -39.16 -1.64
C SER A 762 -16.75 -38.70 -2.70
N GLY A 763 -17.09 -39.60 -3.63
CA GLY A 763 -18.00 -39.31 -4.74
C GLY A 763 -17.40 -38.49 -5.89
N THR A 764 -16.11 -38.12 -5.83
CA THR A 764 -15.42 -37.39 -6.92
C THR A 764 -14.48 -38.30 -7.72
N ALA A 765 -14.06 -37.82 -8.90
CA ALA A 765 -13.07 -38.53 -9.71
C ALA A 765 -11.71 -38.56 -8.99
N ARG A 766 -11.05 -39.73 -9.00
CA ARG A 766 -9.73 -39.90 -8.37
C ARG A 766 -8.69 -39.01 -9.07
N PRO A 767 -7.96 -38.16 -8.32
CA PRO A 767 -6.84 -37.40 -8.85
C PRO A 767 -5.68 -38.29 -9.32
N ASN A 768 -4.85 -37.79 -10.24
CA ASN A 768 -3.62 -38.47 -10.66
C ASN A 768 -2.38 -38.00 -9.85
N THR A 769 -2.54 -37.93 -8.54
CA THR A 769 -1.49 -37.50 -7.61
C THR A 769 -1.35 -38.51 -6.48
N SER A 770 -0.20 -38.53 -5.82
CA SER A 770 0.04 -39.36 -4.64
C SER A 770 0.16 -38.47 -3.41
N ASN A 771 -0.47 -38.85 -2.30
CA ASN A 771 -0.21 -38.22 -1.00
C ASN A 771 0.93 -38.92 -0.29
N LEU A 772 1.01 -40.26 -0.35
CA LEU A 772 1.99 -41.02 0.43
C LEU A 772 2.53 -42.18 -0.39
N ASN A 773 3.86 -42.29 -0.49
CA ASN A 773 4.56 -43.36 -1.21
C ASN A 773 5.29 -44.25 -0.21
N TYR A 774 5.29 -45.57 -0.43
CA TYR A 774 5.83 -46.54 0.51
C TYR A 774 6.45 -47.76 -0.19
N ALA A 775 7.47 -48.32 0.44
CA ALA A 775 8.06 -49.62 0.10
C ALA A 775 7.45 -50.76 0.93
N THR A 776 7.72 -52.00 0.52
CA THR A 776 7.34 -53.20 1.28
C THR A 776 7.86 -53.13 2.73
N ASN A 777 7.00 -53.47 3.69
CA ASN A 777 7.27 -53.41 5.13
C ASN A 777 7.66 -52.02 5.69
N GLN A 778 7.46 -50.94 4.93
CA GLN A 778 7.74 -49.59 5.40
C GLN A 778 6.53 -49.03 6.16
N ILE A 779 6.76 -48.58 7.40
CA ILE A 779 5.81 -47.71 8.12
C ILE A 779 6.20 -46.28 7.83
N VAL A 780 5.29 -45.49 7.24
CA VAL A 780 5.56 -44.11 6.88
C VAL A 780 4.30 -43.26 7.05
N PRO A 781 4.41 -42.09 7.69
CA PRO A 781 3.34 -41.10 7.75
C PRO A 781 3.55 -39.96 6.74
N ASN A 782 2.47 -39.28 6.37
CA ASN A 782 2.49 -37.96 5.74
C ASN A 782 1.25 -37.16 6.14
N LEU A 783 1.39 -35.86 6.41
CA LEU A 783 0.25 -34.98 6.59
C LEU A 783 -0.52 -34.82 5.27
N VAL A 784 -1.84 -34.77 5.35
CA VAL A 784 -2.72 -34.65 4.20
C VAL A 784 -3.77 -33.59 4.49
N THR A 785 -3.96 -32.65 3.55
CA THR A 785 -5.09 -31.74 3.51
C THR A 785 -5.84 -31.96 2.20
N VAL A 786 -7.11 -32.35 2.28
CA VAL A 786 -7.93 -32.66 1.10
C VAL A 786 -9.38 -32.20 1.27
N PRO A 787 -10.11 -31.93 0.17
CA PRO A 787 -11.53 -31.65 0.23
C PRO A 787 -12.32 -32.84 0.81
N VAL A 788 -13.47 -32.55 1.43
CA VAL A 788 -14.41 -33.57 1.94
C VAL A 788 -15.59 -33.71 0.95
N GLY A 789 -16.03 -34.95 0.72
CA GLY A 789 -17.17 -35.23 -0.16
C GLY A 789 -18.48 -34.66 0.38
N ALA A 790 -19.49 -34.52 -0.49
CA ALA A 790 -20.82 -34.05 -0.09
C ALA A 790 -21.51 -35.00 0.91
N ASP A 791 -21.07 -36.25 0.99
CA ASP A 791 -21.46 -37.26 1.99
C ASP A 791 -20.70 -37.13 3.32
N GLY A 792 -19.83 -36.12 3.46
CA GLY A 792 -18.99 -35.89 4.62
C GLY A 792 -17.80 -36.85 4.73
N LYS A 793 -17.43 -37.57 3.66
CA LYS A 793 -16.37 -38.58 3.68
C LYS A 793 -15.13 -38.21 2.88
N VAL A 794 -14.01 -38.83 3.27
CA VAL A 794 -12.77 -38.89 2.49
C VAL A 794 -12.56 -40.32 2.01
N THR A 795 -12.10 -40.47 0.77
CA THR A 795 -11.73 -41.75 0.17
C THR A 795 -10.22 -41.84 0.01
N LEU A 796 -9.65 -42.98 0.41
CA LEU A 796 -8.27 -43.36 0.21
C LEU A 796 -8.21 -44.48 -0.82
N TYR A 797 -7.44 -44.30 -1.88
CA TYR A 797 -7.14 -45.31 -2.88
C TYR A 797 -5.70 -45.79 -2.70
N SER A 798 -5.49 -47.10 -2.59
CA SER A 798 -4.17 -47.72 -2.46
C SER A 798 -3.74 -48.35 -3.78
N GLN A 799 -2.81 -47.72 -4.49
CA GLN A 799 -2.23 -48.28 -5.71
C GLN A 799 -1.05 -49.19 -5.36
N SER A 800 -1.28 -50.50 -5.40
CA SER A 800 -0.26 -51.52 -5.15
C SER A 800 -0.70 -52.87 -5.70
N SER A 801 0.26 -53.76 -5.98
CA SER A 801 0.01 -55.20 -6.21
C SER A 801 -0.27 -55.97 -4.91
N GLY A 802 0.02 -55.36 -3.76
CA GLY A 802 -0.16 -55.94 -2.42
C GLY A 802 -1.21 -55.22 -1.58
N THR A 803 -1.38 -55.68 -0.34
CA THR A 803 -2.26 -55.05 0.64
C THR A 803 -1.51 -54.06 1.52
N ALA A 804 -2.21 -53.08 2.08
CA ALA A 804 -1.66 -52.16 3.08
C ALA A 804 -2.68 -51.84 4.17
N GLN A 805 -2.20 -51.53 5.38
CA GLN A 805 -3.01 -50.96 6.44
C GLN A 805 -2.94 -49.44 6.39
N LEU A 806 -4.07 -48.76 6.47
CA LEU A 806 -4.19 -47.30 6.44
C LEU A 806 -4.75 -46.80 7.77
N ILE A 807 -4.14 -45.73 8.28
CA ILE A 807 -4.54 -45.06 9.51
C ILE A 807 -4.70 -43.57 9.20
N ALA A 808 -5.78 -42.95 9.66
CA ALA A 808 -6.00 -41.51 9.54
C ALA A 808 -6.27 -40.89 10.92
N ASP A 809 -5.37 -40.03 11.36
CA ASP A 809 -5.48 -39.26 12.60
C ASP A 809 -5.77 -37.77 12.25
N VAL A 810 -7.00 -37.31 12.47
CA VAL A 810 -7.49 -35.96 12.11
C VAL A 810 -7.06 -34.93 13.14
N SER A 811 -6.52 -33.80 12.69
CA SER A 811 -6.08 -32.68 13.56
C SER A 811 -6.87 -31.38 13.39
N GLY A 812 -7.75 -31.29 12.39
CA GLY A 812 -8.69 -30.18 12.23
C GLY A 812 -9.41 -30.17 10.89
N TYR A 813 -10.28 -29.18 10.71
CA TYR A 813 -11.12 -29.03 9.51
C TYR A 813 -11.24 -27.56 9.09
N PHE A 814 -11.61 -27.33 7.84
CA PHE A 814 -11.90 -26.01 7.29
C PHE A 814 -13.40 -25.81 7.11
N LEU A 815 -13.89 -24.64 7.47
CA LEU A 815 -15.29 -24.28 7.29
C LEU A 815 -15.65 -24.15 5.80
N PRO A 816 -16.88 -24.53 5.40
CA PRO A 816 -17.33 -24.54 4.02
C PRO A 816 -17.33 -23.17 3.37
#